data_AF-A0A3D0DE37-F1
#
_entry.id   AF-A0A3D0DE37-F1
#
_cell.length_a   1.000
_cell.length_b   1.000
_cell.length_c   1.000
_cell.angle_alpha   90.00
_cell.angle_beta   90.00
_cell.angle_gamma   90.00
#
_symmetry.space_group_name_H-M   'P 1'
#
loop_
_entity.id
_entity.type
_entity.pdbx_description
1 polymer ?
#
loop_
_entity_poly.entity_id
_entity_poly.type
_entity_poly.pdbx_seq_one_letter_code
_entity_poly.pdbx_strand_id
1 'polypeptide(L)'
;PIWNKLHFTPVYINPEDIALEQIDLAFETVNIKTDQLLYIPDGLKIKVIEDGAKEIYSRITYTRSFYTIKIRKNPARTSLDLSFETKDQWVDCSDPNAPKIVTKTLEEMAQMHFDERSKFYDLPEKWHSKNWMVKRGGNWVKFSDTIMNRSGGVITVNLDTTVLVNGSMNPETVTSSDRFTIFTHKLKIINSDSDRGFLTSGTVDKNLFDKILMGWRPRLFAWNSNFYDCTLKRLYTGDYIGVRAAVKCDPDDHSTASIVEPVVSGAGNFDLHYLKDCLDPDGKGIDGLLVHWVCKFTLDTGVNANHVANFDTQGFNNAITRWQAKKYHFVPDADPQNRKLVVWPFFFFEHRDANPHKCNVTLHLADGGRSDMGITNGNFKTPDYCGHGASVSEDSVTYARFTMAHEIGHAMGLDDEYRESLEVDNSDRITWWNPPLPRFQQWYPGMPYCIDNRAMMVSNKAPRLRHFWYWCRWVNETTDVKRLTGNSVFHVENGLGKSYKFFIKDAMNNIYKSVVNEENKHNGSSGIFDLYLYKCGADETADLMITGKSDFDSTLVIRIKLQWFFDDYSGATWASIDSKLDHLRQFQNRIDARLNGKFYLESADDDFKKVYIQFVPHYYFEGTTIHDHFEITVKANNTGSTRYQPDFNGDNFTSDEFAVDQIQDETAIMRYMLGLAPFQSTNTPAGVTKTAITTINAADLQFVADWVSSKRGGAAFTVKT
;
A
#
# COMPACT_ATOMS: atom_id res chain seq x y z
N PRO A 1 40.56 7.85 68.93
CA PRO A 1 41.48 7.59 67.81
C PRO A 1 41.11 6.29 67.06
N ILE A 2 40.66 6.30 65.81
CA ILE A 2 40.55 7.39 64.81
C ILE A 2 39.08 7.51 64.38
N TRP A 3 38.54 8.72 64.37
CA TRP A 3 37.25 9.02 63.75
C TRP A 3 37.45 9.29 62.25
N ASN A 4 36.66 8.65 61.39
CA ASN A 4 36.16 9.28 60.16
C ASN A 4 35.06 8.43 59.49
N LYS A 5 33.82 8.94 59.55
CA LYS A 5 32.71 8.85 58.57
C LYS A 5 32.53 7.59 57.67
N LEU A 6 32.91 6.40 58.11
CA LEU A 6 32.64 5.15 57.40
C LEU A 6 31.53 4.36 58.10
N HIS A 7 30.34 4.36 57.52
CA HIS A 7 29.26 3.44 57.91
C HIS A 7 29.66 2.01 57.51
N PHE A 8 30.38 1.32 58.39
CA PHE A 8 30.62 -0.11 58.24
C PHE A 8 29.30 -0.84 58.46
N THR A 9 28.71 -1.35 57.38
CA THR A 9 27.60 -2.31 57.48
C THR A 9 28.25 -3.70 57.57
N PRO A 10 28.24 -4.37 58.74
CA PRO A 10 28.84 -5.69 58.85
C PRO A 10 28.06 -6.69 58.00
N VAL A 11 28.71 -7.21 56.95
CA VAL A 11 28.15 -8.29 56.13
C VAL A 11 28.54 -9.61 56.75
N TYR A 12 27.55 -10.39 57.19
CA TYR A 12 27.79 -11.76 57.67
C TYR A 12 28.18 -12.65 56.49
N ILE A 13 29.43 -13.12 56.48
CA ILE A 13 29.90 -14.15 55.55
C ILE A 13 29.66 -15.50 56.23
N ASN A 14 28.82 -16.36 55.65
CA ASN A 14 28.72 -17.75 56.09
C ASN A 14 30.11 -18.40 55.89
N PRO A 15 30.75 -19.01 56.91
CA PRO A 15 32.04 -19.67 56.75
C PRO A 15 32.08 -20.70 55.61
N GLU A 16 30.96 -21.34 55.28
CA GLU A 16 30.84 -22.24 54.13
C GLU A 16 31.03 -21.55 52.78
N ASP A 17 30.61 -20.28 52.66
CA ASP A 17 30.71 -19.49 51.42
C ASP A 17 32.19 -19.20 51.04
N ILE A 18 33.14 -19.33 51.98
CA ILE A 18 34.59 -19.11 51.74
C ILE A 18 35.17 -20.16 50.78
N ALA A 19 34.59 -21.36 50.73
CA ALA A 19 34.98 -22.45 49.83
C ALA A 19 34.18 -22.46 48.51
N LEU A 20 33.24 -21.53 48.33
CA LEU A 20 32.38 -21.43 47.16
C LEU A 20 32.91 -20.36 46.19
N GLU A 21 32.66 -20.57 44.90
CA GLU A 21 32.76 -19.53 43.89
C GLU A 21 31.38 -18.95 43.59
N GLN A 22 31.36 -17.67 43.19
CA GLN A 22 30.15 -16.89 42.98
C GLN A 22 29.99 -16.55 41.50
N ILE A 23 28.78 -16.76 40.98
CA ILE A 23 28.32 -16.33 39.66
C ILE A 23 27.12 -15.42 39.89
N ASP A 24 27.22 -14.16 39.49
CA ASP A 24 26.10 -13.22 39.53
C ASP A 24 25.45 -13.14 38.15
N LEU A 25 24.17 -13.49 38.07
CA LEU A 25 23.43 -13.67 36.82
C LEU A 25 22.17 -12.80 36.79
N ALA A 26 22.10 -11.87 35.86
CA ALA A 26 20.88 -11.13 35.55
C ALA A 26 20.21 -11.71 34.30
N PHE A 27 18.89 -11.89 34.36
CA PHE A 27 18.08 -12.10 33.16
C PHE A 27 17.40 -10.79 32.82
N GLU A 28 17.54 -10.33 31.58
CA GLU A 28 16.86 -9.15 31.06
C GLU A 28 15.95 -9.48 29.88
N THR A 29 14.97 -8.60 29.70
CA THR A 29 14.09 -8.50 28.55
C THR A 29 13.81 -7.01 28.29
N VAL A 30 13.11 -6.69 27.21
CA VAL A 30 12.43 -5.40 27.08
C VAL A 30 10.93 -5.61 27.28
N ASN A 31 10.22 -4.62 27.82
CA ASN A 31 8.77 -4.49 27.58
C ASN A 31 8.49 -4.48 26.05
N ILE A 32 7.25 -4.54 25.53
CA ILE A 32 7.00 -4.34 24.06
C ILE A 32 6.42 -2.94 23.72
N LYS A 33 5.93 -2.18 24.70
CA LYS A 33 5.42 -0.81 24.54
C LYS A 33 6.34 0.34 24.98
N THR A 34 6.94 0.28 26.18
CA THR A 34 7.57 1.45 26.85
C THR A 34 9.07 1.70 26.58
N ASP A 35 9.68 0.92 25.68
CA ASP A 35 11.12 0.64 25.51
C ASP A 35 11.97 0.41 26.78
N GLN A 36 11.33 0.19 27.92
CA GLN A 36 12.04 -0.04 29.19
C GLN A 36 12.68 -1.43 29.24
N LEU A 37 13.94 -1.43 29.65
CA LEU A 37 14.66 -2.60 30.14
C LEU A 37 13.95 -3.15 31.37
N LEU A 38 13.72 -4.47 31.39
CA LEU A 38 13.15 -5.17 32.52
C LEU A 38 14.09 -6.29 32.95
N TYR A 39 14.30 -6.43 34.25
CA TYR A 39 14.99 -7.57 34.83
C TYR A 39 13.95 -8.58 35.33
N ILE A 40 14.19 -9.87 35.09
CA ILE A 40 13.28 -10.91 35.54
C ILE A 40 13.34 -10.98 37.08
N PRO A 41 12.20 -10.82 37.78
CA PRO A 41 12.14 -10.79 39.24
C PRO A 41 12.45 -12.15 39.87
N ASP A 42 12.48 -12.20 41.21
CA ASP A 42 12.66 -13.44 41.96
C ASP A 42 11.57 -14.49 41.64
N GLY A 43 11.94 -15.77 41.75
CA GLY A 43 11.05 -16.91 41.53
C GLY A 43 11.54 -17.94 40.51
N LEU A 44 12.62 -17.68 39.76
CA LEU A 44 13.21 -18.69 38.86
C LEU A 44 13.93 -19.79 39.65
N LYS A 45 13.61 -21.05 39.35
CA LYS A 45 14.26 -22.23 39.93
C LYS A 45 15.44 -22.66 39.07
N ILE A 46 16.55 -21.96 39.23
CA ILE A 46 17.79 -22.23 38.47
C ILE A 46 18.47 -23.49 39.01
N LYS A 47 18.84 -24.39 38.10
CA LYS A 47 19.66 -25.59 38.30
C LYS A 47 21.07 -25.34 37.76
N VAL A 48 22.06 -26.00 38.34
CA VAL A 48 23.46 -25.93 37.90
C VAL A 48 23.96 -27.31 37.49
N ILE A 49 24.53 -27.42 36.30
CA ILE A 49 24.97 -28.64 35.63
C ILE A 49 26.48 -28.50 35.39
N GLU A 50 27.27 -29.48 35.82
CA GLU A 50 28.75 -29.46 35.71
C GLU A 50 29.21 -30.58 34.78
N ASP A 51 30.14 -30.28 33.85
CA ASP A 51 30.80 -31.26 32.96
C ASP A 51 29.84 -32.17 32.17
N GLY A 52 28.66 -31.65 31.80
CA GLY A 52 27.60 -32.41 31.11
C GLY A 52 26.92 -33.49 31.97
N ALA A 53 27.22 -33.54 33.27
CA ALA A 53 26.74 -34.53 34.23
C ALA A 53 25.62 -33.98 35.14
N LYS A 54 25.17 -34.81 36.08
CA LYS A 54 24.01 -34.55 36.97
C LYS A 54 24.13 -33.22 37.72
N GLU A 55 22.97 -32.58 37.93
CA GLU A 55 22.78 -31.36 38.73
C GLU A 55 23.61 -31.35 40.02
N ILE A 56 24.39 -30.28 40.23
CA ILE A 56 25.23 -30.07 41.40
C ILE A 56 24.55 -29.18 42.44
N TYR A 57 24.93 -29.35 43.71
CA TYR A 57 24.45 -28.47 44.78
C TYR A 57 24.90 -27.03 44.55
N SER A 58 23.93 -26.12 44.55
CA SER A 58 24.14 -24.67 44.47
C SER A 58 23.28 -23.96 45.51
N ARG A 59 23.75 -22.80 45.98
CA ARG A 59 23.00 -21.90 46.85
C ARG A 59 22.68 -20.64 46.05
N ILE A 60 21.39 -20.35 45.87
CA ILE A 60 20.91 -19.27 45.01
C ILE A 60 20.15 -18.25 45.85
N THR A 61 20.47 -16.98 45.67
CA THR A 61 19.78 -15.86 46.32
C THR A 61 19.57 -14.73 45.33
N TYR A 62 18.35 -14.22 45.20
CA TYR A 62 18.06 -13.04 44.39
C TYR A 62 18.29 -11.76 45.20
N THR A 63 18.96 -10.77 44.62
CA THR A 63 19.19 -9.46 45.26
C THR A 63 19.44 -8.41 44.18
N ARG A 64 18.78 -7.24 44.28
CA ARG A 64 19.03 -6.06 43.41
C ARG A 64 19.07 -6.40 41.89
N SER A 65 18.05 -7.15 41.43
CA SER A 65 17.86 -7.49 40.01
C SER A 65 18.80 -8.55 39.41
N PHE A 66 19.52 -9.32 40.24
CA PHE A 66 20.26 -10.49 39.79
C PHE A 66 20.22 -11.65 40.80
N TYR A 67 20.50 -12.84 40.28
CA TYR A 67 20.64 -14.08 41.02
C TYR A 67 22.12 -14.31 41.35
N THR A 68 22.48 -14.31 42.63
CA THR A 68 23.80 -14.77 43.10
C THR A 68 23.75 -16.28 43.28
N ILE A 69 24.50 -17.00 42.46
CA ILE A 69 24.63 -18.46 42.46
C ILE A 69 25.99 -18.81 43.06
N LYS A 70 26.00 -19.50 44.20
CA LYS A 70 27.21 -19.98 44.87
C LYS A 70 27.36 -21.50 44.70
N ILE A 71 28.48 -21.93 44.15
CA ILE A 71 28.79 -23.35 43.88
C ILE A 71 30.17 -23.72 44.42
N ARG A 72 30.44 -25.03 44.58
CA ARG A 72 31.76 -25.48 45.05
C ARG A 72 32.82 -25.24 43.99
N LYS A 73 33.94 -24.65 44.39
CA LYS A 73 35.09 -24.38 43.52
C LYS A 73 35.70 -25.68 43.01
N ASN A 74 35.59 -25.94 41.70
CA ASN A 74 36.21 -27.09 41.03
C ASN A 74 37.29 -26.61 40.02
N PRO A 75 38.60 -26.74 40.32
CA PRO A 75 39.66 -26.36 39.39
C PRO A 75 39.71 -27.16 38.10
N ALA A 76 39.20 -28.41 38.10
CA ALA A 76 39.25 -29.35 36.98
C ALA A 76 38.02 -29.29 36.06
N ARG A 77 37.03 -28.44 36.38
CA ARG A 77 35.81 -28.24 35.58
C ARG A 77 36.16 -27.87 34.14
N THR A 78 35.50 -28.51 33.20
CA THR A 78 35.57 -28.29 31.74
C THR A 78 34.36 -27.54 31.19
N SER A 79 33.19 -27.66 31.80
CA SER A 79 31.99 -26.87 31.46
C SER A 79 31.07 -26.64 32.66
N LEU A 80 30.27 -25.57 32.58
CA LEU A 80 29.18 -25.28 33.50
C LEU A 80 27.98 -24.79 32.68
N ASP A 81 26.85 -25.45 32.85
CA ASP A 81 25.58 -25.02 32.29
C ASP A 81 24.59 -24.67 33.41
N LEU A 82 23.75 -23.68 33.15
CA LEU A 82 22.63 -23.27 33.99
C LEU A 82 21.35 -23.58 33.24
N SER A 83 20.32 -24.02 33.94
CA SER A 83 18.99 -24.20 33.34
C SER A 83 17.88 -23.81 34.31
N PHE A 84 16.70 -23.51 33.77
CA PHE A 84 15.48 -23.42 34.56
C PHE A 84 14.31 -23.94 33.74
N GLU A 85 13.24 -24.31 34.44
CA GLU A 85 11.97 -24.69 33.84
C GLU A 85 10.86 -23.84 34.46
N THR A 86 10.00 -23.29 33.61
CA THR A 86 8.75 -22.61 33.98
C THR A 86 7.58 -23.35 33.34
N LYS A 87 6.36 -23.12 33.81
CA LYS A 87 5.16 -23.62 33.15
C LYS A 87 4.02 -22.61 33.32
N ASP A 88 3.43 -22.19 32.21
CA ASP A 88 2.37 -21.17 32.18
C ASP A 88 2.79 -19.88 32.93
N GLN A 89 4.09 -19.54 32.98
CA GLN A 89 4.59 -18.41 33.76
C GLN A 89 4.94 -17.21 32.88
N TRP A 90 4.54 -16.03 33.34
CA TRP A 90 4.76 -14.76 32.67
C TRP A 90 5.32 -13.76 33.66
N VAL A 91 6.11 -12.79 33.20
CA VAL A 91 6.36 -11.59 34.01
C VAL A 91 5.25 -10.59 33.72
N ASP A 92 4.46 -10.22 34.73
CA ASP A 92 3.56 -9.07 34.67
C ASP A 92 4.41 -7.81 34.84
N CYS A 93 4.47 -7.02 33.77
CA CYS A 93 5.26 -5.81 33.62
C CYS A 93 4.38 -4.55 33.62
N SER A 94 3.15 -4.65 34.12
CA SER A 94 2.21 -3.52 34.20
C SER A 94 2.73 -2.39 35.10
N ASP A 95 3.51 -2.71 36.13
CA ASP A 95 4.42 -1.78 36.80
C ASP A 95 5.87 -2.16 36.46
N PRO A 96 6.59 -1.37 35.64
CA PRO A 96 7.97 -1.69 35.25
C PRO A 96 8.97 -1.57 36.40
N ASN A 97 8.60 -0.93 37.52
CA ASN A 97 9.44 -0.80 38.72
C ASN A 97 9.24 -1.97 39.71
N ALA A 98 8.14 -2.71 39.58
CA ALA A 98 7.78 -3.85 40.42
C ALA A 98 7.27 -5.05 39.58
N PRO A 99 8.06 -5.54 38.61
CA PRO A 99 7.69 -6.72 37.83
C PRO A 99 7.56 -7.94 38.76
N LYS A 100 6.64 -8.85 38.43
CA LYS A 100 6.38 -10.07 39.22
C LYS A 100 6.10 -11.26 38.31
N ILE A 101 6.50 -12.47 38.71
CA ILE A 101 6.09 -13.69 38.00
C ILE A 101 4.62 -14.01 38.35
N VAL A 102 3.80 -14.23 37.34
CA VAL A 102 2.40 -14.66 37.44
C VAL A 102 2.19 -15.94 36.64
N THR A 103 1.11 -16.68 36.94
CA THR A 103 0.70 -17.84 36.14
C THR A 103 -0.50 -17.50 35.27
N LYS A 104 -0.41 -17.75 33.97
CA LYS A 104 -1.46 -17.59 32.95
C LYS A 104 -1.28 -18.62 31.84
N THR A 105 -2.37 -19.22 31.41
CA THR A 105 -2.39 -20.14 30.26
C THR A 105 -2.22 -19.40 28.94
N LEU A 106 -1.75 -20.10 27.91
CA LEU A 106 -1.68 -19.56 26.54
C LEU A 106 -3.07 -19.12 26.01
N GLU A 107 -4.15 -19.81 26.40
CA GLU A 107 -5.51 -19.47 25.97
C GLU A 107 -5.98 -18.12 26.56
N GLU A 108 -5.78 -17.90 27.86
CA GLU A 108 -6.04 -16.60 28.50
C GLU A 108 -5.28 -15.46 27.82
N MET A 109 -4.03 -15.72 27.41
CA MET A 109 -3.16 -14.72 26.76
C MET A 109 -3.52 -14.49 25.28
N ALA A 110 -4.01 -15.51 24.58
CA ALA A 110 -4.48 -15.39 23.20
C ALA A 110 -5.75 -14.54 23.10
N GLN A 111 -6.64 -14.64 24.09
CA GLN A 111 -7.90 -13.87 24.16
C GLN A 111 -7.71 -12.38 24.50
N MET A 112 -6.53 -11.96 25.00
CA MET A 112 -6.26 -10.56 25.29
C MET A 112 -6.01 -9.74 24.01
N HIS A 113 -6.54 -8.52 23.96
CA HIS A 113 -6.09 -7.52 22.98
C HIS A 113 -4.58 -7.28 23.14
N PHE A 114 -3.86 -7.02 22.05
CA PHE A 114 -2.41 -6.84 22.08
C PHE A 114 -1.97 -5.73 23.06
N ASP A 115 -2.80 -4.71 23.27
CA ASP A 115 -2.52 -3.65 24.25
C ASP A 115 -2.40 -4.13 25.70
N GLU A 116 -3.10 -5.21 26.05
CA GLU A 116 -3.05 -5.86 27.37
C GLU A 116 -2.02 -6.99 27.38
N ARG A 117 -1.98 -7.84 26.32
CA ARG A 117 -0.99 -8.93 26.18
C ARG A 117 0.45 -8.40 26.26
N SER A 118 0.75 -7.26 25.62
CA SER A 118 2.08 -6.62 25.62
C SER A 118 2.60 -6.12 26.98
N LYS A 119 1.77 -6.18 28.03
CA LYS A 119 2.18 -5.94 29.43
C LYS A 119 2.79 -7.19 30.08
N PHE A 120 2.67 -8.36 29.45
CA PHE A 120 3.19 -9.63 29.97
C PHE A 120 4.36 -10.12 29.12
N TYR A 121 5.39 -10.63 29.79
CA TYR A 121 6.52 -11.30 29.15
C TYR A 121 6.40 -12.81 29.26
N ASP A 122 6.44 -13.52 28.13
CA ASP A 122 6.46 -14.98 28.08
C ASP A 122 7.82 -15.53 28.57
N LEU A 123 7.84 -16.18 29.73
CA LEU A 123 9.06 -16.84 30.21
C LEU A 123 9.24 -18.19 29.50
N PRO A 124 10.46 -18.51 29.02
CA PRO A 124 10.70 -19.79 28.36
C PRO A 124 10.38 -20.97 29.29
N GLU A 125 9.48 -21.88 28.87
CA GLU A 125 9.15 -23.09 29.65
C GLU A 125 10.39 -23.90 30.00
N LYS A 126 11.40 -23.86 29.12
CA LYS A 126 12.73 -24.43 29.33
C LYS A 126 13.77 -23.45 28.83
N TRP A 127 14.79 -23.24 29.65
CA TRP A 127 15.95 -22.42 29.29
C TRP A 127 17.24 -23.15 29.69
N HIS A 128 18.24 -23.17 28.82
CA HIS A 128 19.57 -23.73 29.09
C HIS A 128 20.64 -22.77 28.58
N SER A 129 21.63 -22.42 29.40
CA SER A 129 22.67 -21.43 29.08
C SER A 129 23.63 -21.78 27.95
N LYS A 130 23.64 -23.05 27.49
CA LYS A 130 24.52 -23.54 26.45
C LYS A 130 24.38 -22.69 25.18
N ASN A 131 25.50 -22.30 24.56
CA ASN A 131 25.56 -21.50 23.33
C ASN A 131 24.78 -20.15 23.33
N TRP A 132 24.30 -19.64 24.46
CA TRP A 132 23.73 -18.29 24.53
C TRP A 132 24.79 -17.21 24.36
N MET A 133 24.40 -16.12 23.70
CA MET A 133 25.11 -14.85 23.78
C MET A 133 24.73 -14.13 25.07
N VAL A 134 25.73 -13.75 25.85
CA VAL A 134 25.57 -13.03 27.11
C VAL A 134 26.47 -11.81 27.15
N LYS A 135 26.01 -10.79 27.88
CA LYS A 135 26.75 -9.56 28.08
C LYS A 135 27.56 -9.65 29.38
N ARG A 136 28.83 -9.30 29.32
CA ARG A 136 29.69 -9.10 30.51
C ARG A 136 30.42 -7.77 30.36
N GLY A 137 30.08 -6.81 31.22
CA GLY A 137 30.52 -5.42 31.02
C GLY A 137 29.94 -4.83 29.74
N GLY A 138 30.80 -4.33 28.83
CA GLY A 138 30.38 -3.74 27.55
C GLY A 138 30.19 -4.74 26.40
N ASN A 139 30.72 -5.96 26.50
CA ASN A 139 30.88 -6.86 25.36
C ASN A 139 29.89 -8.05 25.42
N TRP A 140 29.47 -8.52 24.24
CA TRP A 140 28.71 -9.77 24.07
C TRP A 140 29.64 -10.92 23.68
N VAL A 141 29.48 -12.06 24.35
CA VAL A 141 30.32 -13.26 24.26
C VAL A 141 29.47 -14.50 24.50
N LYS A 142 29.97 -15.69 24.12
CA LYS A 142 29.26 -16.93 24.48
C LYS A 142 29.30 -17.16 25.99
N PHE A 143 28.24 -17.75 26.53
CA PHE A 143 28.16 -18.08 27.96
C PHE A 143 29.30 -19.01 28.42
N SER A 144 29.62 -20.04 27.62
CA SER A 144 30.76 -20.95 27.84
C SER A 144 32.07 -20.19 28.09
N ASP A 145 32.37 -19.25 27.19
CA ASP A 145 33.62 -18.50 27.17
C ASP A 145 33.66 -17.49 28.34
N THR A 146 32.47 -17.10 28.82
CA THR A 146 32.29 -16.20 29.97
C THR A 146 32.56 -16.90 31.29
N ILE A 147 31.95 -18.06 31.53
CA ILE A 147 32.11 -18.80 32.80
C ILE A 147 33.54 -19.34 32.95
N MET A 148 34.14 -19.84 31.87
CA MET A 148 35.49 -20.39 31.92
C MET A 148 36.56 -19.31 32.15
N ASN A 149 36.32 -18.06 31.71
CA ASN A 149 37.17 -16.91 32.01
C ASN A 149 36.76 -16.24 33.34
N ARG A 150 37.44 -16.62 34.42
CA ARG A 150 37.10 -16.37 35.83
C ARG A 150 37.32 -14.92 36.35
N SER A 151 36.79 -13.90 35.66
CA SER A 151 36.77 -12.50 36.15
C SER A 151 35.49 -12.15 36.93
N GLY A 152 35.54 -11.15 37.81
CA GLY A 152 34.35 -10.69 38.54
C GLY A 152 33.37 -9.88 37.69
N GLY A 153 32.12 -9.80 38.13
CA GLY A 153 31.06 -8.98 37.52
C GLY A 153 29.81 -9.78 37.14
N VAL A 154 28.68 -9.07 37.00
CA VAL A 154 27.39 -9.67 36.62
C VAL A 154 27.41 -10.09 35.15
N ILE A 155 26.93 -11.31 34.89
CA ILE A 155 26.64 -11.84 33.55
C ILE A 155 25.17 -11.54 33.26
N THR A 156 24.88 -10.94 32.11
CA THR A 156 23.50 -10.60 31.73
C THR A 156 23.07 -11.42 30.51
N VAL A 157 21.99 -12.19 30.67
CA VAL A 157 21.32 -12.95 29.61
C VAL A 157 20.13 -12.13 29.11
N ASN A 158 20.07 -11.82 27.82
CA ASN A 158 18.85 -11.28 27.21
C ASN A 158 17.98 -12.43 26.68
N LEU A 159 16.82 -12.66 27.31
CA LEU A 159 15.88 -13.74 26.94
C LEU A 159 15.16 -13.51 25.61
N ASP A 160 15.32 -12.33 25.00
CA ASP A 160 14.84 -12.01 23.65
C ASP A 160 15.87 -12.23 22.55
N THR A 161 17.03 -12.82 22.83
CA THR A 161 17.96 -13.27 21.77
C THR A 161 17.21 -14.19 20.80
N THR A 162 17.36 -13.96 19.49
CA THR A 162 16.54 -14.59 18.44
C THR A 162 17.39 -15.35 17.41
N VAL A 163 16.85 -16.45 16.90
CA VAL A 163 17.42 -17.27 15.82
C VAL A 163 16.39 -17.42 14.69
N LEU A 164 16.81 -17.30 13.42
CA LEU A 164 15.92 -17.59 12.28
C LEU A 164 15.75 -19.11 12.15
N VAL A 165 14.52 -19.58 12.02
CA VAL A 165 14.21 -21.02 11.91
C VAL A 165 13.33 -21.36 10.71
N ASN A 166 13.53 -22.55 10.18
CA ASN A 166 12.65 -23.12 9.16
C ASN A 166 11.34 -23.66 9.77
N GLY A 167 10.41 -24.11 8.92
CA GLY A 167 9.09 -24.64 9.34
C GLY A 167 9.14 -25.90 10.23
N SER A 168 10.30 -26.53 10.38
CA SER A 168 10.53 -27.63 11.32
C SER A 168 11.25 -27.20 12.60
N MET A 169 11.28 -25.88 12.90
CA MET A 169 11.95 -25.26 14.04
C MET A 169 13.47 -25.54 14.11
N ASN A 170 14.13 -25.82 12.98
CA ASN A 170 15.59 -25.92 12.94
C ASN A 170 16.19 -24.57 12.54
N PRO A 171 17.30 -24.13 13.18
CA PRO A 171 18.01 -22.92 12.77
C PRO A 171 18.41 -22.92 11.29
N GLU A 172 18.14 -21.81 10.61
CA GLU A 172 18.66 -21.53 9.27
C GLU A 172 20.19 -21.35 9.27
N THR A 173 20.81 -21.33 8.09
CA THR A 173 22.24 -21.00 7.94
C THR A 173 22.38 -19.64 7.26
N VAL A 174 23.07 -18.71 7.92
CA VAL A 174 23.39 -17.38 7.40
C VAL A 174 24.89 -17.24 7.17
N THR A 175 25.28 -16.38 6.25
CA THR A 175 26.67 -16.10 5.85
C THR A 175 27.04 -14.66 6.20
N SER A 176 28.34 -14.38 6.38
CA SER A 176 28.83 -13.01 6.66
C SER A 176 28.61 -12.00 5.52
N SER A 177 28.08 -12.44 4.38
CA SER A 177 27.62 -11.60 3.26
C SER A 177 26.12 -11.33 3.26
N ASP A 178 25.33 -12.04 4.06
CA ASP A 178 23.87 -11.89 4.07
C ASP A 178 23.46 -10.53 4.62
N ARG A 179 22.61 -9.85 3.84
CA ARG A 179 21.90 -8.62 4.23
C ARG A 179 20.46 -8.98 4.59
N PHE A 180 19.92 -8.22 5.53
CA PHE A 180 18.61 -8.44 6.11
C PHE A 180 17.97 -7.09 6.45
N THR A 181 16.66 -7.10 6.62
CA THR A 181 15.91 -5.95 7.15
C THR A 181 15.18 -6.37 8.42
N ILE A 182 15.45 -5.68 9.52
CA ILE A 182 14.76 -5.89 10.80
C ILE A 182 13.68 -4.82 10.96
N PHE A 183 12.43 -5.27 11.12
CA PHE A 183 11.30 -4.42 11.45
C PHE A 183 10.92 -4.58 12.93
N THR A 184 10.81 -3.46 13.63
CA THR A 184 10.21 -3.41 14.97
C THR A 184 8.72 -3.79 14.95
N HIS A 185 8.08 -3.95 16.12
CA HIS A 185 6.61 -3.99 16.19
C HIS A 185 5.91 -2.76 15.56
N LYS A 186 6.57 -1.59 15.48
CA LYS A 186 6.05 -0.41 14.75
C LYS A 186 6.24 -0.49 13.22
N LEU A 187 6.69 -1.65 12.73
CA LEU A 187 7.11 -1.92 11.35
C LEU A 187 8.08 -0.88 10.76
N LYS A 188 8.85 -0.23 11.66
CA LYS A 188 9.96 0.64 11.32
C LYS A 188 11.26 -0.17 11.22
N ILE A 189 12.05 0.12 10.19
CA ILE A 189 13.42 -0.39 10.00
C ILE A 189 14.37 0.27 11.00
N ILE A 190 15.20 -0.53 11.67
CA ILE A 190 16.21 -0.04 12.63
C ILE A 190 17.61 -0.08 12.02
N ASN A 191 18.42 0.90 12.43
CA ASN A 191 19.79 1.11 11.97
C ASN A 191 19.89 1.01 10.44
N SER A 192 19.00 1.71 9.72
CA SER A 192 18.96 1.72 8.26
C SER A 192 20.34 2.05 7.67
N ASP A 193 20.76 1.28 6.67
CA ASP A 193 21.99 1.54 5.93
C ASP A 193 21.87 2.89 5.19
N SER A 194 22.90 3.75 5.29
CA SER A 194 22.90 5.05 4.63
C SER A 194 22.88 4.92 3.11
N ASP A 195 23.42 3.82 2.59
CA ASP A 195 23.62 3.59 1.16
C ASP A 195 22.44 2.79 0.56
N ARG A 196 21.66 2.10 1.42
CA ARG A 196 20.43 1.36 1.09
C ARG A 196 19.43 1.50 2.24
N GLY A 197 18.65 2.58 2.26
CA GLY A 197 17.81 2.97 3.41
C GLY A 197 16.75 1.95 3.85
N PHE A 198 16.46 0.97 2.98
CA PHE A 198 15.53 -0.14 3.19
C PHE A 198 16.19 -1.41 3.78
N LEU A 199 17.52 -1.45 3.96
CA LEU A 199 18.23 -2.54 4.63
C LEU A 199 18.68 -2.12 6.04
N THR A 200 18.79 -3.06 6.97
CA THR A 200 19.53 -2.82 8.22
C THR A 200 21.02 -2.81 7.92
N SER A 201 21.76 -1.84 8.48
CA SER A 201 23.20 -1.65 8.31
C SER A 201 24.01 -2.83 8.86
N GLY A 202 25.04 -3.21 8.09
CA GLY A 202 25.90 -4.35 8.40
C GLY A 202 25.40 -5.69 7.84
N THR A 203 26.22 -6.72 8.05
CA THR A 203 25.91 -8.14 7.78
C THR A 203 25.99 -8.90 9.11
N VAL A 204 25.50 -10.14 9.13
CA VAL A 204 25.53 -10.98 10.33
C VAL A 204 26.24 -12.30 10.04
N ASP A 205 27.27 -12.61 10.83
CA ASP A 205 28.12 -13.79 10.70
C ASP A 205 27.60 -15.02 11.48
N LYS A 206 26.47 -14.89 12.17
CA LYS A 206 25.90 -15.89 13.11
C LYS A 206 24.38 -15.89 13.03
N ASN A 207 23.73 -17.05 12.94
CA ASN A 207 22.27 -17.13 13.07
C ASN A 207 21.79 -16.99 14.54
N LEU A 208 22.31 -16.01 15.27
CA LEU A 208 21.92 -15.71 16.64
C LEU A 208 22.05 -14.20 16.86
N PHE A 209 20.93 -13.53 16.73
CA PHE A 209 20.81 -12.09 16.77
C PHE A 209 20.65 -11.66 18.23
N ASP A 210 21.46 -10.70 18.68
CA ASP A 210 21.42 -10.15 20.03
C ASP A 210 20.77 -8.76 20.07
N LYS A 211 20.67 -8.16 21.25
CA LYS A 211 20.02 -6.86 21.46
C LYS A 211 20.63 -5.69 20.68
N ILE A 212 21.90 -5.75 20.31
CA ILE A 212 22.59 -4.69 19.55
C ILE A 212 22.24 -4.82 18.07
N LEU A 213 22.22 -6.04 17.53
CA LEU A 213 21.78 -6.33 16.16
C LEU A 213 20.27 -6.11 16.00
N MET A 214 19.47 -6.69 16.90
CA MET A 214 18.01 -6.67 16.92
C MET A 214 17.41 -5.35 17.43
N GLY A 215 18.21 -4.27 17.52
CA GLY A 215 17.87 -3.07 18.29
C GLY A 215 16.38 -2.73 18.24
N TRP A 216 15.72 -2.69 19.40
CA TRP A 216 14.29 -2.39 19.54
C TRP A 216 13.33 -3.47 18.97
N ARG A 217 13.12 -4.56 19.72
CA ARG A 217 11.89 -5.40 19.68
C ARG A 217 11.46 -5.80 18.25
N PRO A 218 12.19 -6.68 17.56
CA PRO A 218 11.82 -7.07 16.22
C PRO A 218 10.52 -7.86 16.26
N ARG A 219 9.66 -7.55 15.28
CA ARG A 219 8.45 -8.31 14.96
C ARG A 219 8.65 -9.15 13.71
N LEU A 220 9.48 -8.69 12.77
CA LEU A 220 9.68 -9.31 11.46
C LEU A 220 11.13 -9.16 11.01
N PHE A 221 11.70 -10.23 10.47
CA PHE A 221 12.96 -10.22 9.71
C PHE A 221 12.66 -10.53 8.24
N ALA A 222 13.15 -9.70 7.32
CA ALA A 222 13.16 -10.01 5.89
C ALA A 222 14.57 -10.44 5.45
N TRP A 223 14.67 -11.60 4.79
CA TRP A 223 15.91 -12.15 4.24
C TRP A 223 15.61 -12.96 2.97
N ASN A 224 16.20 -12.55 1.83
CA ASN A 224 16.01 -13.21 0.52
C ASN A 224 14.53 -13.42 0.13
N SER A 225 13.68 -12.41 0.39
CA SER A 225 12.20 -12.42 0.26
C SER A 225 11.45 -13.43 1.12
N ASN A 226 12.13 -14.06 2.08
CA ASN A 226 11.49 -14.81 3.13
C ASN A 226 11.29 -13.88 4.32
N PHE A 227 10.11 -13.95 4.93
CA PHE A 227 9.76 -13.18 6.11
C PHE A 227 9.63 -14.11 7.31
N TYR A 228 10.30 -13.76 8.41
CA TYR A 228 10.36 -14.55 9.63
C TYR A 228 9.77 -13.76 10.80
N ASP A 229 8.74 -14.31 11.42
CA ASP A 229 7.95 -13.69 12.47
C ASP A 229 8.57 -13.93 13.84
N CYS A 230 8.86 -12.87 14.57
CA CYS A 230 9.32 -12.92 15.95
C CYS A 230 8.13 -12.92 16.90
N THR A 231 7.53 -14.10 17.06
CA THR A 231 6.38 -14.31 17.95
C THR A 231 6.85 -14.69 19.36
N LEU A 232 5.98 -15.35 20.13
CA LEU A 232 6.32 -15.95 21.42
C LEU A 232 6.98 -17.33 21.27
N LYS A 233 7.12 -17.85 20.04
CA LYS A 233 7.69 -19.19 19.82
C LYS A 233 9.18 -19.24 20.18
N ARG A 234 9.60 -20.37 20.73
CA ARG A 234 10.96 -20.63 21.23
C ARG A 234 11.44 -22.01 20.80
N LEU A 235 12.75 -22.21 20.83
CA LEU A 235 13.36 -23.52 20.64
C LEU A 235 13.33 -24.34 21.94
N TYR A 236 12.91 -25.61 21.82
CA TYR A 236 12.82 -26.56 22.94
C TYR A 236 13.78 -27.74 22.82
N THR A 237 14.61 -27.77 21.77
CA THR A 237 15.54 -28.86 21.44
C THR A 237 16.88 -28.33 20.95
N GLY A 238 17.92 -29.17 21.04
CA GLY A 238 19.27 -28.82 20.61
C GLY A 238 20.00 -27.91 21.61
N ASP A 239 20.92 -27.10 21.10
CA ASP A 239 21.80 -26.28 21.95
C ASP A 239 21.26 -24.87 22.26
N TYR A 240 20.08 -24.51 21.75
CA TYR A 240 19.50 -23.16 21.82
C TYR A 240 18.19 -23.14 22.63
N ILE A 241 18.06 -23.99 23.65
CA ILE A 241 16.81 -24.16 24.41
C ILE A 241 16.45 -22.86 25.15
N GLY A 242 15.25 -22.35 24.86
CA GLY A 242 14.69 -21.11 25.39
C GLY A 242 14.93 -19.86 24.53
N VAL A 243 15.76 -19.94 23.48
CA VAL A 243 15.99 -18.83 22.53
C VAL A 243 14.71 -18.57 21.73
N ARG A 244 14.40 -17.30 21.44
CA ARG A 244 13.25 -16.96 20.58
C ARG A 244 13.48 -17.45 19.15
N ALA A 245 12.46 -18.06 18.56
CA ALA A 245 12.47 -18.48 17.19
C ALA A 245 11.79 -17.41 16.33
N ALA A 246 12.51 -16.88 15.33
CA ALA A 246 11.87 -16.15 14.24
C ALA A 246 11.39 -17.18 13.21
N VAL A 247 10.09 -17.45 13.19
CA VAL A 247 9.49 -18.54 12.42
C VAL A 247 9.12 -18.04 11.03
N LYS A 248 9.58 -18.72 9.98
CA LYS A 248 9.26 -18.37 8.59
C LYS A 248 7.75 -18.39 8.34
N CYS A 249 7.16 -17.24 8.01
CA CYS A 249 5.74 -17.04 7.72
C CYS A 249 4.81 -17.76 8.72
N ASP A 250 4.85 -17.37 9.99
CA ASP A 250 4.15 -18.07 11.07
C ASP A 250 2.62 -18.04 10.89
N PRO A 251 1.95 -19.16 10.56
CA PRO A 251 0.53 -19.16 10.20
C PRO A 251 -0.43 -18.77 11.35
N ASP A 252 0.04 -18.71 12.59
CA ASP A 252 -0.75 -18.27 13.75
C ASP A 252 -0.83 -16.73 13.85
N ASP A 253 0.13 -16.03 13.24
CA ASP A 253 0.34 -14.58 13.34
C ASP A 253 0.55 -13.87 11.99
N HIS A 254 0.64 -14.62 10.88
CA HIS A 254 1.01 -14.14 9.56
C HIS A 254 0.21 -14.88 8.46
N SER A 255 -0.36 -14.12 7.52
CA SER A 255 -0.89 -14.64 6.25
C SER A 255 -0.21 -13.93 5.09
N THR A 256 0.32 -14.66 4.11
CA THR A 256 1.02 -14.09 2.95
C THR A 256 0.46 -14.58 1.62
N ALA A 257 0.55 -13.74 0.59
CA ALA A 257 0.19 -14.09 -0.78
C ALA A 257 1.10 -13.39 -1.80
N SER A 258 1.62 -14.13 -2.77
CA SER A 258 2.30 -13.55 -3.94
C SER A 258 1.25 -13.25 -5.02
N ILE A 259 1.15 -11.98 -5.41
CA ILE A 259 0.07 -11.44 -6.25
C ILE A 259 0.64 -11.03 -7.61
N VAL A 260 0.13 -11.61 -8.69
CA VAL A 260 0.44 -11.27 -10.08
C VAL A 260 -0.87 -10.93 -10.78
N GLU A 261 -0.90 -9.84 -11.55
CA GLU A 261 -2.08 -9.37 -12.32
C GLU A 261 -3.42 -9.38 -11.55
N PRO A 262 -3.53 -8.65 -10.42
CA PRO A 262 -4.72 -8.70 -9.56
C PRO A 262 -6.01 -8.10 -10.17
N VAL A 263 -5.92 -7.45 -11.33
CA VAL A 263 -6.99 -6.60 -11.90
C VAL A 263 -7.33 -7.00 -13.32
N VAL A 264 -6.45 -6.62 -14.26
CA VAL A 264 -6.43 -6.92 -15.70
C VAL A 264 -4.96 -7.01 -16.12
N SER A 265 -4.69 -7.43 -17.35
CA SER A 265 -3.32 -7.76 -17.77
C SER A 265 -2.40 -6.55 -17.87
N GLY A 266 -1.21 -6.63 -17.27
CA GLY A 266 -0.14 -5.63 -17.43
C GLY A 266 0.44 -5.04 -16.14
N ALA A 267 -0.33 -5.01 -15.04
CA ALA A 267 0.09 -4.41 -13.76
C ALA A 267 0.12 -5.45 -12.61
N GLY A 268 1.06 -5.33 -11.68
CA GLY A 268 1.17 -6.16 -10.47
C GLY A 268 2.55 -6.80 -10.28
N ASN A 269 2.56 -7.98 -9.62
CA ASN A 269 3.76 -8.73 -9.20
C ASN A 269 4.41 -8.20 -7.90
N PHE A 270 3.72 -8.39 -6.78
CA PHE A 270 4.14 -7.99 -5.44
C PHE A 270 3.77 -9.07 -4.42
N ASP A 271 4.22 -8.94 -3.18
CA ASP A 271 3.81 -9.80 -2.07
C ASP A 271 2.97 -9.03 -1.04
N LEU A 272 1.93 -9.66 -0.52
CA LEU A 272 1.14 -9.19 0.62
C LEU A 272 1.44 -10.01 1.86
N HIS A 273 1.48 -9.33 3.00
CA HIS A 273 1.81 -9.88 4.30
C HIS A 273 0.89 -9.25 5.36
N TYR A 274 -0.13 -9.99 5.80
CA TYR A 274 -0.92 -9.65 6.97
C TYR A 274 -0.18 -10.09 8.22
N LEU A 275 0.00 -9.19 9.19
CA LEU A 275 0.83 -9.38 10.39
C LEU A 275 0.04 -9.00 11.65
N LYS A 276 -0.12 -9.94 12.58
CA LYS A 276 -0.70 -9.66 13.91
C LYS A 276 0.30 -9.01 14.87
N ASP A 277 -0.21 -8.35 15.91
CA ASP A 277 0.56 -7.83 17.05
C ASP A 277 1.61 -6.78 16.65
N CYS A 278 1.17 -5.79 15.86
CA CYS A 278 1.93 -4.60 15.49
C CYS A 278 1.57 -3.38 16.37
N LEU A 279 2.29 -2.28 16.17
CA LEU A 279 2.08 -1.01 16.87
C LEU A 279 1.96 0.15 15.86
N ASP A 280 1.03 1.07 16.12
CA ASP A 280 0.97 2.33 15.39
C ASP A 280 2.16 3.26 15.79
N PRO A 281 2.39 4.39 15.09
CA PRO A 281 3.43 5.35 15.46
C PRO A 281 3.30 5.89 16.90
N ASP A 282 2.08 5.95 17.44
CA ASP A 282 1.80 6.41 18.81
C ASP A 282 2.02 5.31 19.87
N GLY A 283 2.15 4.04 19.46
CA GLY A 283 2.35 2.88 20.34
C GLY A 283 1.06 2.16 20.77
N LYS A 284 -0.04 2.32 20.04
CA LYS A 284 -1.29 1.54 20.22
C LYS A 284 -1.19 0.21 19.47
N GLY A 285 -1.79 -0.84 20.00
CA GLY A 285 -1.89 -2.14 19.32
C GLY A 285 -2.73 -2.07 18.06
N ILE A 286 -2.18 -2.58 16.96
CA ILE A 286 -2.81 -2.70 15.64
C ILE A 286 -2.33 -4.00 14.97
N ASP A 287 -2.95 -4.36 13.85
CA ASP A 287 -2.38 -5.32 12.91
C ASP A 287 -1.76 -4.57 11.72
N GLY A 288 -0.83 -5.22 11.01
CA GLY A 288 -0.14 -4.66 9.85
C GLY A 288 -0.56 -5.35 8.55
N LEU A 289 -0.66 -4.59 7.47
CA LEU A 289 -0.68 -5.08 6.10
C LEU A 289 0.57 -4.58 5.38
N LEU A 290 1.60 -5.41 5.35
CA LEU A 290 2.83 -5.12 4.64
C LEU A 290 2.65 -5.44 3.15
N VAL A 291 2.83 -4.43 2.30
CA VAL A 291 2.90 -4.53 0.84
C VAL A 291 4.37 -4.48 0.45
N HIS A 292 4.88 -5.59 -0.09
CA HIS A 292 6.29 -5.77 -0.44
C HIS A 292 6.49 -5.85 -1.95
N TRP A 293 7.42 -5.04 -2.46
CA TRP A 293 7.89 -5.13 -3.84
C TRP A 293 9.40 -5.06 -3.90
N VAL A 294 10.00 -5.88 -4.77
CA VAL A 294 11.45 -5.95 -4.95
C VAL A 294 11.80 -5.93 -6.43
N CYS A 295 12.69 -5.03 -6.83
CA CYS A 295 13.20 -4.94 -8.19
C CYS A 295 14.68 -5.29 -8.30
N LYS A 296 15.14 -5.50 -9.53
CA LYS A 296 16.55 -5.48 -9.91
C LYS A 296 16.76 -4.34 -10.89
N PHE A 297 17.73 -3.45 -10.63
CA PHE A 297 18.06 -2.41 -11.60
C PHE A 297 18.98 -2.95 -12.71
N THR A 298 18.64 -2.61 -13.95
CA THR A 298 19.46 -2.76 -15.15
C THR A 298 19.89 -1.37 -15.63
N LEU A 299 21.12 -1.21 -16.11
CA LEU A 299 21.66 0.11 -16.46
C LEU A 299 21.79 0.23 -17.98
N ASP A 300 21.17 1.27 -18.54
CA ASP A 300 21.39 1.65 -19.94
C ASP A 300 22.68 2.48 -20.10
N THR A 301 23.06 2.73 -21.35
CA THR A 301 24.25 3.47 -21.75
C THR A 301 24.35 4.83 -21.06
N GLY A 302 25.49 5.09 -20.39
CA GLY A 302 25.74 6.33 -19.66
C GLY A 302 25.19 6.37 -18.23
N VAL A 303 24.36 5.40 -17.83
CA VAL A 303 23.90 5.25 -16.45
C VAL A 303 24.97 4.50 -15.63
N ASN A 304 25.16 4.90 -14.37
CA ASN A 304 26.19 4.36 -13.49
C ASN A 304 25.64 4.12 -12.06
N ALA A 305 26.46 3.53 -11.19
CA ALA A 305 26.08 3.15 -9.83
C ALA A 305 25.58 4.30 -8.95
N ASN A 306 25.99 5.55 -9.18
CA ASN A 306 25.48 6.70 -8.41
C ASN A 306 24.00 6.97 -8.70
N HIS A 307 23.52 6.62 -9.90
CA HIS A 307 22.09 6.72 -10.20
C HIS A 307 21.30 5.68 -9.41
N VAL A 308 21.77 4.43 -9.35
CA VAL A 308 21.18 3.38 -8.49
C VAL A 308 21.15 3.82 -7.03
N ALA A 309 22.25 4.38 -6.53
CA ALA A 309 22.32 4.90 -5.16
C ALA A 309 21.26 5.98 -4.87
N ASN A 310 20.88 6.82 -5.83
CA ASN A 310 19.79 7.79 -5.63
C ASN A 310 18.43 7.10 -5.45
N PHE A 311 18.13 6.04 -6.21
CA PHE A 311 16.92 5.23 -6.00
C PHE A 311 16.97 4.48 -4.66
N ASP A 312 18.12 3.90 -4.30
CA ASP A 312 18.31 3.11 -3.08
C ASP A 312 18.26 3.95 -1.79
N THR A 313 18.71 5.21 -1.84
CA THR A 313 18.77 6.11 -0.67
C THR A 313 17.56 7.04 -0.55
N GLN A 314 17.02 7.53 -1.68
CA GLN A 314 15.95 8.52 -1.71
C GLN A 314 14.69 8.00 -2.38
N GLY A 315 14.80 7.33 -3.54
CA GLY A 315 13.66 6.87 -4.34
C GLY A 315 12.62 6.06 -3.56
N PHE A 316 13.03 4.92 -3.00
CA PHE A 316 12.11 4.07 -2.24
C PHE A 316 11.56 4.76 -0.98
N ASN A 317 12.39 5.51 -0.25
CA ASN A 317 11.97 6.26 0.94
C ASN A 317 10.92 7.34 0.61
N ASN A 318 11.10 8.06 -0.50
CA ASN A 318 10.15 9.03 -1.01
C ASN A 318 8.84 8.34 -1.43
N ALA A 319 8.91 7.16 -2.06
CA ALA A 319 7.74 6.38 -2.49
C ALA A 319 6.92 5.88 -1.30
N ILE A 320 7.57 5.26 -0.30
CA ILE A 320 6.94 4.85 0.97
C ILE A 320 6.28 6.07 1.64
N THR A 321 7.00 7.19 1.76
CA THR A 321 6.47 8.43 2.34
C THR A 321 5.24 8.94 1.58
N ARG A 322 5.24 8.87 0.24
CA ARG A 322 4.09 9.27 -0.59
C ARG A 322 2.87 8.40 -0.33
N TRP A 323 3.04 7.08 -0.35
CA TRP A 323 1.96 6.11 -0.16
C TRP A 323 1.35 6.18 1.25
N GLN A 324 2.16 6.49 2.27
CA GLN A 324 1.71 6.60 3.66
C GLN A 324 1.24 8.01 4.07
N ALA A 325 1.42 9.04 3.23
CA ALA A 325 1.22 10.44 3.58
C ALA A 325 -0.16 10.76 4.21
N LYS A 326 -1.22 10.11 3.72
CA LYS A 326 -2.60 10.31 4.18
C LYS A 326 -3.05 9.43 5.35
N LYS A 327 -2.18 8.53 5.85
CA LYS A 327 -2.49 7.61 6.97
C LYS A 327 -3.80 6.85 6.77
N TYR A 328 -4.04 6.36 5.55
CA TYR A 328 -5.15 5.46 5.30
C TYR A 328 -4.96 4.16 6.07
N HIS A 329 -6.03 3.60 6.58
CA HIS A 329 -6.01 2.36 7.36
C HIS A 329 -7.34 1.63 7.23
N PHE A 330 -7.33 0.32 7.48
CA PHE A 330 -8.51 -0.52 7.42
C PHE A 330 -9.10 -0.67 8.81
N VAL A 331 -10.41 -0.50 8.92
CA VAL A 331 -11.18 -0.62 10.17
C VAL A 331 -12.44 -1.45 9.93
N PRO A 332 -12.91 -2.21 10.91
CA PRO A 332 -14.08 -3.04 10.76
C PRO A 332 -15.37 -2.20 10.76
N ASP A 333 -16.17 -2.30 9.70
CA ASP A 333 -17.60 -1.97 9.73
C ASP A 333 -18.34 -2.99 10.63
N ALA A 334 -17.84 -4.23 10.71
CA ALA A 334 -18.30 -5.26 11.65
C ALA A 334 -17.12 -6.08 12.20
N ASP A 335 -17.01 -6.18 13.52
CA ASP A 335 -16.09 -7.06 14.25
C ASP A 335 -16.91 -7.98 15.17
N PRO A 336 -17.19 -9.23 14.75
CA PRO A 336 -18.04 -10.16 15.51
C PRO A 336 -17.55 -10.46 16.93
N GLN A 337 -16.28 -10.20 17.23
CA GLN A 337 -15.65 -10.46 18.52
C GLN A 337 -15.33 -9.17 19.30
N ASN A 338 -15.66 -7.98 18.75
CA ASN A 338 -15.46 -6.67 19.38
C ASN A 338 -14.02 -6.44 19.92
N ARG A 339 -13.02 -6.91 19.18
CA ARG A 339 -11.58 -6.73 19.49
C ARG A 339 -11.10 -5.32 19.16
N LYS A 340 -11.86 -4.58 18.33
CA LYS A 340 -11.53 -3.21 17.85
C LYS A 340 -10.27 -3.20 16.99
N LEU A 341 -10.15 -4.20 16.12
CA LEU A 341 -9.02 -4.32 15.19
C LEU A 341 -8.88 -3.06 14.35
N VAL A 342 -7.64 -2.68 14.08
CA VAL A 342 -7.26 -1.67 13.09
C VAL A 342 -6.08 -2.24 12.33
N VAL A 343 -6.12 -2.24 11.00
CA VAL A 343 -5.03 -2.74 10.15
C VAL A 343 -4.38 -1.55 9.45
N TRP A 344 -3.07 -1.37 9.58
CA TRP A 344 -2.35 -0.30 8.87
C TRP A 344 -1.58 -0.84 7.67
N PRO A 345 -1.65 -0.19 6.50
CA PRO A 345 -0.79 -0.48 5.36
C PRO A 345 0.64 0.03 5.60
N PHE A 346 1.61 -0.87 5.45
CA PHE A 346 3.03 -0.58 5.48
C PHE A 346 3.64 -0.94 4.13
N PHE A 347 4.48 -0.07 3.59
CA PHE A 347 5.09 -0.27 2.28
C PHE A 347 6.57 -0.58 2.46
N PHE A 348 7.04 -1.63 1.80
CA PHE A 348 8.45 -2.00 1.79
C PHE A 348 8.89 -2.23 0.35
N PHE A 349 9.73 -1.34 -0.15
CA PHE A 349 10.28 -1.40 -1.49
C PHE A 349 11.80 -1.54 -1.38
N GLU A 350 12.37 -2.49 -2.11
CA GLU A 350 13.80 -2.77 -2.09
C GLU A 350 14.36 -3.07 -3.48
N HIS A 351 15.66 -2.84 -3.64
CA HIS A 351 16.43 -3.25 -4.80
C HIS A 351 17.37 -4.40 -4.44
N ARG A 352 17.49 -5.38 -5.34
CA ARG A 352 18.48 -6.46 -5.24
C ARG A 352 19.23 -6.71 -6.54
N ASP A 353 20.53 -6.93 -6.39
CA ASP A 353 21.43 -7.28 -7.49
C ASP A 353 21.21 -8.71 -8.03
N ALA A 354 20.48 -9.56 -7.29
CA ALA A 354 20.23 -10.97 -7.59
C ALA A 354 18.80 -11.42 -7.24
N ASN A 355 18.43 -12.63 -7.71
CA ASN A 355 17.15 -13.26 -7.42
C ASN A 355 16.97 -13.62 -5.92
N PRO A 356 15.73 -13.67 -5.40
CA PRO A 356 14.47 -13.36 -6.11
C PRO A 356 14.20 -11.85 -6.18
N HIS A 357 13.73 -11.39 -7.34
CA HIS A 357 13.12 -10.09 -7.57
C HIS A 357 11.82 -10.26 -8.38
N LYS A 358 10.94 -9.26 -8.36
CA LYS A 358 9.66 -9.24 -9.08
C LYS A 358 9.80 -8.64 -10.48
N CYS A 359 10.53 -7.52 -10.59
CA CYS A 359 10.65 -6.75 -11.82
C CYS A 359 12.11 -6.37 -12.14
N ASN A 360 12.49 -6.43 -13.42
CA ASN A 360 13.73 -5.85 -13.94
C ASN A 360 13.44 -4.41 -14.36
N VAL A 361 14.14 -3.43 -13.77
CA VAL A 361 13.86 -2.02 -14.00
C VAL A 361 15.05 -1.36 -14.67
N THR A 362 14.90 -0.96 -15.93
CA THR A 362 15.99 -0.30 -16.65
C THR A 362 16.04 1.18 -16.30
N LEU A 363 17.21 1.63 -15.88
CA LEU A 363 17.50 3.03 -15.64
C LEU A 363 18.08 3.66 -16.92
N HIS A 364 17.43 4.71 -17.40
CA HIS A 364 17.84 5.55 -18.53
C HIS A 364 18.24 6.95 -18.06
N LEU A 365 19.06 7.67 -18.83
CA LEU A 365 19.29 9.10 -18.63
C LEU A 365 17.99 9.91 -18.81
N ALA A 366 17.97 11.17 -18.39
CA ALA A 366 16.75 12.00 -18.38
C ALA A 366 16.09 12.17 -19.77
N ASP A 367 16.90 12.17 -20.83
CA ASP A 367 16.53 12.22 -22.23
C ASP A 367 16.21 10.83 -22.85
N GLY A 368 16.57 9.74 -22.17
CA GLY A 368 16.32 8.37 -22.61
C GLY A 368 14.97 7.82 -22.16
N GLY A 369 14.30 7.10 -23.06
CA GLY A 369 13.09 6.32 -22.78
C GLY A 369 11.86 7.12 -22.31
N ARG A 370 10.82 6.38 -21.92
CA ARG A 370 9.70 6.84 -21.10
C ARG A 370 9.75 6.01 -19.80
N SER A 371 9.34 6.61 -18.68
CA SER A 371 9.16 5.87 -17.44
C SER A 371 7.85 5.09 -17.50
N ASP A 372 7.90 3.81 -17.17
CA ASP A 372 6.77 2.88 -17.18
C ASP A 372 7.02 1.71 -16.20
N MET A 373 5.98 0.93 -15.93
CA MET A 373 6.10 -0.27 -15.11
C MET A 373 5.09 -1.33 -15.48
N GLY A 374 5.58 -2.46 -15.98
CA GLY A 374 4.82 -3.68 -16.15
C GLY A 374 5.11 -4.72 -15.06
N ILE A 375 4.51 -5.90 -15.23
CA ILE A 375 4.55 -7.05 -14.31
C ILE A 375 5.97 -7.52 -13.96
N THR A 376 6.86 -7.58 -14.95
CA THR A 376 8.21 -8.18 -14.82
C THR A 376 9.34 -7.32 -15.38
N ASN A 377 8.98 -6.25 -16.10
CA ASN A 377 9.91 -5.27 -16.65
C ASN A 377 9.30 -3.87 -16.53
N GLY A 378 10.13 -2.86 -16.32
CA GLY A 378 9.75 -1.45 -16.30
C GLY A 378 10.96 -0.55 -16.52
N ASN A 379 10.74 0.76 -16.59
CA ASN A 379 11.77 1.74 -16.91
C ASN A 379 11.66 2.98 -16.02
N PHE A 380 12.80 3.56 -15.61
CA PHE A 380 12.88 4.86 -14.94
C PHE A 380 13.92 5.76 -15.59
N LYS A 381 13.68 7.07 -15.53
CA LYS A 381 14.70 8.09 -15.84
C LYS A 381 15.49 8.41 -14.58
N THR A 382 16.78 8.72 -14.71
CA THR A 382 17.65 9.06 -13.58
C THR A 382 17.14 10.18 -12.64
N PRO A 383 16.24 11.12 -13.02
CA PRO A 383 15.63 12.05 -12.07
C PRO A 383 14.46 11.48 -11.24
N ASP A 384 13.84 10.37 -11.64
CA ASP A 384 12.54 9.92 -11.09
C ASP A 384 12.56 9.49 -9.61
N TYR A 385 13.74 9.37 -8.99
CA TYR A 385 13.88 9.06 -7.55
C TYR A 385 13.37 10.19 -6.62
N CYS A 386 13.06 11.38 -7.15
CA CYS A 386 12.54 12.49 -6.36
C CYS A 386 11.34 13.19 -7.02
N GLY A 387 10.63 13.98 -6.20
CA GLY A 387 9.44 14.72 -6.64
C GLY A 387 9.78 16.04 -7.32
N HIS A 388 9.05 16.38 -8.38
CA HIS A 388 9.20 17.59 -9.18
C HIS A 388 7.94 18.48 -9.09
N GLY A 389 8.15 19.79 -8.91
CA GLY A 389 7.06 20.76 -8.72
C GLY A 389 6.28 20.55 -7.42
N ALA A 390 5.22 21.32 -7.20
CA ALA A 390 4.40 21.25 -5.99
C ALA A 390 2.98 21.77 -6.23
N SER A 391 1.95 21.03 -5.81
CA SER A 391 0.54 21.46 -5.91
C SER A 391 -0.30 21.01 -4.71
N VAL A 392 -1.20 21.88 -4.25
CA VAL A 392 -2.10 21.63 -3.10
C VAL A 392 -3.24 20.70 -3.51
N SER A 393 -3.54 19.68 -2.69
CA SER A 393 -4.66 18.76 -2.88
C SER A 393 -5.90 19.16 -2.06
N GLU A 394 -6.98 18.39 -2.20
CA GLU A 394 -8.27 18.55 -1.48
C GLU A 394 -8.19 18.45 0.05
N ASP A 395 -7.09 17.95 0.59
CA ASP A 395 -6.74 17.86 2.01
C ASP A 395 -5.88 19.05 2.50
N SER A 396 -5.64 20.04 1.63
CA SER A 396 -4.68 21.15 1.83
C SER A 396 -3.21 20.74 1.99
N VAL A 397 -2.86 19.47 1.72
CA VAL A 397 -1.47 19.00 1.69
C VAL A 397 -0.90 19.22 0.29
N THR A 398 0.36 19.63 0.22
CA THR A 398 1.07 19.89 -1.04
C THR A 398 1.81 18.64 -1.50
N TYR A 399 1.45 18.12 -2.68
CA TYR A 399 2.10 16.98 -3.31
C TYR A 399 2.87 17.42 -4.56
N ALA A 400 4.14 17.03 -4.64
CA ALA A 400 4.95 17.11 -5.85
C ALA A 400 4.54 16.03 -6.87
N ARG A 401 4.71 16.28 -8.18
CA ARG A 401 4.63 15.18 -9.16
C ARG A 401 5.78 14.21 -8.88
N PHE A 402 5.52 12.92 -8.84
CA PHE A 402 6.53 11.95 -8.46
C PHE A 402 6.29 10.61 -9.16
N THR A 403 6.98 10.44 -10.28
CA THR A 403 6.86 9.31 -11.21
C THR A 403 7.06 7.97 -10.51
N MET A 404 8.13 7.81 -9.71
CA MET A 404 8.42 6.54 -9.05
C MET A 404 7.30 6.03 -8.13
N ALA A 405 6.55 6.89 -7.45
CA ALA A 405 5.41 6.44 -6.65
C ALA A 405 4.20 5.99 -7.49
N HIS A 406 4.03 6.57 -8.69
CA HIS A 406 3.01 6.19 -9.67
C HIS A 406 3.37 4.85 -10.35
N GLU A 407 4.60 4.71 -10.86
CA GLU A 407 5.07 3.45 -11.46
C GLU A 407 5.04 2.28 -10.45
N ILE A 408 5.41 2.53 -9.18
CA ILE A 408 5.27 1.52 -8.11
C ILE A 408 3.78 1.19 -7.84
N GLY A 409 2.85 2.08 -8.18
CA GLY A 409 1.41 1.79 -8.21
C GLY A 409 1.06 0.69 -9.21
N HIS A 410 1.61 0.73 -10.43
CA HIS A 410 1.46 -0.37 -11.40
C HIS A 410 2.12 -1.66 -10.91
N ALA A 411 3.32 -1.58 -10.31
CA ALA A 411 3.95 -2.74 -9.67
C ALA A 411 3.10 -3.36 -8.54
N MET A 412 2.24 -2.56 -7.90
CA MET A 412 1.26 -3.01 -6.90
C MET A 412 -0.14 -3.28 -7.47
N GLY A 413 -0.27 -3.33 -8.80
CA GLY A 413 -1.49 -3.77 -9.49
C GLY A 413 -2.56 -2.69 -9.66
N LEU A 414 -2.19 -1.42 -9.76
CA LEU A 414 -3.11 -0.36 -10.17
C LEU A 414 -2.91 -0.01 -11.66
N ASP A 415 -4.00 0.14 -12.40
CA ASP A 415 -3.97 0.72 -13.74
C ASP A 415 -3.89 2.24 -13.71
N ASP A 416 -3.44 2.79 -14.83
CA ASP A 416 -3.52 4.21 -15.14
C ASP A 416 -4.95 4.73 -15.10
N GLU A 417 -5.12 5.91 -14.53
CA GLU A 417 -6.41 6.58 -14.41
C GLU A 417 -6.54 7.79 -15.36
N TYR A 418 -5.46 8.18 -16.07
CA TYR A 418 -5.53 9.13 -17.19
C TYR A 418 -5.88 8.44 -18.51
N ARG A 419 -6.44 9.16 -19.48
CA ARG A 419 -6.84 8.58 -20.77
C ARG A 419 -5.65 8.47 -21.73
N GLU A 420 -5.62 7.45 -22.57
CA GLU A 420 -4.68 7.33 -23.68
C GLU A 420 -4.97 8.33 -24.79
N SER A 421 -3.93 9.00 -25.30
CA SER A 421 -4.03 10.07 -26.30
C SER A 421 -4.24 9.54 -27.72
N LEU A 422 -5.02 10.28 -28.52
CA LEU A 422 -5.05 10.20 -29.99
C LEU A 422 -3.78 10.82 -30.59
N GLU A 423 -3.24 11.83 -29.95
CA GLU A 423 -2.07 12.55 -30.42
C GLU A 423 -0.81 11.78 -30.04
N VAL A 424 0.05 11.50 -31.03
CA VAL A 424 1.38 10.95 -30.81
C VAL A 424 2.20 11.95 -30.00
N ASP A 425 2.94 11.47 -29.00
CA ASP A 425 3.79 12.24 -28.10
C ASP A 425 5.07 12.75 -28.82
N ASN A 426 4.88 13.54 -29.88
CA ASN A 426 5.94 14.25 -30.58
C ASN A 426 6.27 15.52 -29.79
N SER A 427 7.53 15.60 -29.40
CA SER A 427 8.14 16.62 -28.54
C SER A 427 7.77 18.07 -28.90
N ASP A 428 7.77 18.91 -27.84
CA ASP A 428 7.78 20.37 -27.84
C ASP A 428 6.44 21.12 -27.75
N ARG A 429 5.27 20.45 -27.90
CA ARG A 429 3.96 21.13 -27.78
C ARG A 429 2.92 20.45 -26.87
N ILE A 430 2.92 19.13 -26.79
CA ILE A 430 1.92 18.40 -26.02
C ILE A 430 2.43 18.21 -24.59
N THR A 431 1.76 18.83 -23.62
CA THR A 431 2.12 18.75 -22.19
C THR A 431 0.97 18.22 -21.33
N TRP A 432 -0.02 17.59 -21.97
CA TRP A 432 -1.29 17.18 -21.37
C TRP A 432 -1.22 15.75 -20.84
N TRP A 433 -0.92 15.62 -19.55
CA TRP A 433 -0.90 14.36 -18.79
C TRP A 433 -2.26 13.65 -18.69
N ASN A 434 -3.35 14.37 -18.99
CA ASN A 434 -4.64 13.78 -19.35
C ASN A 434 -5.02 14.44 -20.69
N PRO A 435 -4.98 13.71 -21.81
CA PRO A 435 -5.03 14.32 -23.14
C PRO A 435 -6.42 14.92 -23.39
N PRO A 436 -6.50 16.09 -24.04
CA PRO A 436 -7.79 16.62 -24.46
C PRO A 436 -8.48 15.68 -25.45
N LEU A 437 -7.73 14.89 -26.22
CA LEU A 437 -8.26 14.02 -27.26
C LEU A 437 -7.97 12.54 -26.93
N PRO A 438 -8.81 11.89 -26.11
CA PRO A 438 -8.64 10.46 -25.83
C PRO A 438 -8.95 9.61 -27.06
N ARG A 439 -8.09 8.63 -27.37
CA ARG A 439 -8.31 7.72 -28.51
C ARG A 439 -9.40 6.68 -28.23
N PHE A 440 -9.78 5.90 -29.24
CA PHE A 440 -10.78 4.83 -29.06
C PHE A 440 -10.27 3.73 -28.10
N GLN A 441 -9.03 3.26 -28.26
CA GLN A 441 -8.41 2.21 -27.45
C GLN A 441 -7.90 2.75 -26.10
N GLN A 442 -8.58 2.39 -25.02
CA GLN A 442 -8.28 2.76 -23.64
C GLN A 442 -7.99 1.50 -22.80
N TRP A 443 -7.33 1.66 -21.65
CA TRP A 443 -6.98 0.55 -20.74
C TRP A 443 -8.21 -0.18 -20.17
N TYR A 444 -9.27 0.57 -19.82
CA TYR A 444 -10.56 0.03 -19.43
C TYR A 444 -11.70 0.97 -19.89
N PRO A 445 -12.95 0.48 -19.99
CA PRO A 445 -14.03 1.24 -20.63
C PRO A 445 -14.31 2.60 -19.99
N GLY A 446 -14.18 3.68 -20.78
CA GLY A 446 -14.56 5.04 -20.39
C GLY A 446 -13.67 5.75 -19.35
N MET A 447 -12.80 5.01 -18.64
CA MET A 447 -11.83 5.52 -17.65
C MET A 447 -12.38 6.58 -16.67
N PRO A 448 -13.40 6.28 -15.85
CA PRO A 448 -14.12 7.25 -15.01
C PRO A 448 -13.23 8.10 -14.06
N TYR A 449 -12.10 7.59 -13.59
CA TYR A 449 -11.27 8.28 -12.59
C TYR A 449 -10.41 9.43 -13.16
N CYS A 450 -10.39 9.60 -14.49
CA CYS A 450 -9.59 10.64 -15.18
C CYS A 450 -9.95 12.09 -14.78
N ILE A 451 -11.10 12.31 -14.13
CA ILE A 451 -11.51 13.62 -13.62
C ILE A 451 -10.63 14.09 -12.45
N ASP A 452 -9.97 13.17 -11.74
CA ASP A 452 -9.16 13.47 -10.56
C ASP A 452 -7.70 13.78 -10.93
N ASN A 453 -7.47 14.96 -11.51
CA ASN A 453 -6.13 15.46 -11.86
C ASN A 453 -5.17 15.70 -10.66
N ARG A 454 -5.56 15.28 -9.45
CA ARG A 454 -4.80 15.28 -8.21
C ARG A 454 -4.43 13.86 -7.75
N ALA A 455 -5.03 12.83 -8.32
CA ALA A 455 -4.70 11.44 -8.03
C ALA A 455 -3.30 11.04 -8.50
N MET A 456 -2.71 10.07 -7.81
CA MET A 456 -1.42 9.49 -8.12
C MET A 456 -1.43 8.78 -9.48
N MET A 457 -2.44 7.94 -9.76
CA MET A 457 -2.56 7.22 -11.04
C MET A 457 -3.07 8.08 -12.21
N VAL A 458 -3.39 9.37 -12.00
CA VAL A 458 -3.76 10.32 -13.08
C VAL A 458 -2.66 11.34 -13.36
N SER A 459 -1.87 11.73 -12.34
CA SER A 459 -1.00 12.92 -12.42
C SER A 459 0.22 12.87 -11.51
N ASN A 460 0.56 11.69 -10.99
CA ASN A 460 1.74 11.40 -10.16
C ASN A 460 1.75 12.20 -8.85
N LYS A 461 0.57 12.58 -8.36
CA LYS A 461 0.35 13.43 -7.17
C LYS A 461 -0.07 12.60 -5.95
N ALA A 462 -1.29 12.77 -5.44
CA ALA A 462 -1.69 12.29 -4.12
C ALA A 462 -2.39 10.93 -4.19
N PRO A 463 -2.14 10.01 -3.23
CA PRO A 463 -2.89 8.76 -3.16
C PRO A 463 -4.38 9.03 -2.85
N ARG A 464 -5.20 8.03 -3.12
CA ARG A 464 -6.68 8.03 -2.98
C ARG A 464 -7.12 6.80 -2.21
N LEU A 465 -8.23 6.89 -1.48
CA LEU A 465 -8.76 5.70 -0.78
C LEU A 465 -9.05 4.54 -1.75
N ARG A 466 -9.57 4.82 -2.95
CA ARG A 466 -9.76 3.77 -3.96
C ARG A 466 -8.47 3.06 -4.38
N HIS A 467 -7.29 3.69 -4.28
CA HIS A 467 -6.01 3.02 -4.60
C HIS A 467 -5.71 1.84 -3.65
N PHE A 468 -6.46 1.71 -2.56
CA PHE A 468 -6.36 0.62 -1.59
C PHE A 468 -7.44 -0.46 -1.82
N TRP A 469 -8.22 -0.38 -2.91
CA TRP A 469 -9.37 -1.27 -3.16
C TRP A 469 -9.00 -2.74 -3.17
N TYR A 470 -7.92 -3.12 -3.87
CA TYR A 470 -7.54 -4.52 -4.03
C TYR A 470 -7.04 -5.10 -2.70
N TRP A 471 -6.32 -4.31 -1.92
CA TRP A 471 -5.88 -4.70 -0.57
C TRP A 471 -7.06 -4.82 0.40
N CYS A 472 -8.03 -3.91 0.33
CA CYS A 472 -9.27 -3.99 1.09
C CYS A 472 -10.04 -5.27 0.74
N ARG A 473 -10.16 -5.57 -0.55
CA ARG A 473 -10.73 -6.83 -1.05
C ARG A 473 -9.96 -8.04 -0.53
N TRP A 474 -8.63 -8.05 -0.63
CA TRP A 474 -7.79 -9.18 -0.20
C TRP A 474 -7.92 -9.48 1.29
N VAL A 475 -7.91 -8.45 2.15
CA VAL A 475 -8.14 -8.57 3.61
C VAL A 475 -9.54 -9.15 3.89
N ASN A 476 -10.56 -8.71 3.14
CA ASN A 476 -11.94 -9.15 3.29
C ASN A 476 -12.29 -10.50 2.65
N GLU A 477 -11.49 -11.01 1.70
CA GLU A 477 -11.79 -12.23 0.96
C GLU A 477 -10.95 -13.44 1.40
N THR A 478 -9.66 -13.23 1.74
CA THR A 478 -8.68 -14.30 1.98
C THR A 478 -9.00 -15.12 3.23
N THR A 479 -9.06 -16.44 3.09
CA THR A 479 -9.43 -17.39 4.17
C THR A 479 -8.54 -17.28 5.41
N ASP A 480 -7.21 -17.20 5.23
CA ASP A 480 -6.29 -17.08 6.36
C ASP A 480 -6.39 -15.72 7.06
N VAL A 481 -6.52 -14.62 6.30
CA VAL A 481 -6.78 -13.30 6.88
C VAL A 481 -8.11 -13.29 7.63
N LYS A 482 -9.18 -13.92 7.10
CA LYS A 482 -10.46 -14.10 7.82
C LYS A 482 -10.30 -14.87 9.11
N ARG A 483 -9.50 -15.93 9.14
CA ARG A 483 -9.21 -16.69 10.37
C ARG A 483 -8.50 -15.81 11.41
N LEU A 484 -7.42 -15.12 11.01
CA LEU A 484 -6.65 -14.22 11.87
C LEU A 484 -7.49 -13.04 12.38
N THR A 485 -8.30 -12.44 11.49
CA THR A 485 -9.24 -11.34 11.77
C THR A 485 -10.59 -11.81 12.31
N GLY A 486 -10.78 -13.09 12.67
CA GLY A 486 -12.04 -13.61 13.25
C GLY A 486 -13.32 -13.32 12.44
N ASN A 487 -13.21 -13.23 11.11
CA ASN A 487 -14.25 -12.85 10.15
C ASN A 487 -14.78 -11.41 10.30
N SER A 488 -13.94 -10.47 10.73
CA SER A 488 -14.25 -9.03 10.61
C SER A 488 -14.36 -8.61 9.14
N VAL A 489 -15.22 -7.63 8.86
CA VAL A 489 -15.37 -7.01 7.53
C VAL A 489 -14.93 -5.55 7.59
N PHE A 490 -13.98 -5.16 6.75
CA PHE A 490 -13.23 -3.92 6.81
C PHE A 490 -13.55 -2.94 5.67
N HIS A 491 -13.55 -1.65 5.96
CA HIS A 491 -13.45 -0.56 4.99
C HIS A 491 -12.14 0.21 5.17
N VAL A 492 -11.74 0.99 4.16
CA VAL A 492 -10.59 1.91 4.26
C VAL A 492 -11.08 3.31 4.63
N GLU A 493 -10.44 3.96 5.61
CA GLU A 493 -10.74 5.36 5.97
C GLU A 493 -9.47 6.21 6.19
N ASN A 494 -9.65 7.52 6.28
CA ASN A 494 -8.57 8.51 6.36
C ASN A 494 -8.29 8.95 7.81
N GLY A 495 -7.07 8.69 8.30
CA GLY A 495 -6.63 9.06 9.67
C GLY A 495 -6.42 10.56 9.92
N LEU A 496 -6.67 11.43 8.95
CA LEU A 496 -6.50 12.89 9.03
C LEU A 496 -7.83 13.65 9.17
N GLY A 497 -8.95 12.96 9.43
CA GLY A 497 -10.18 13.57 9.94
C GLY A 497 -11.26 13.95 8.91
N LYS A 498 -11.14 13.49 7.66
CA LYS A 498 -12.26 13.52 6.70
C LYS A 498 -12.99 12.17 6.67
N SER A 499 -14.31 12.21 6.64
CA SER A 499 -15.23 11.07 6.79
C SER A 499 -15.33 10.10 5.60
N TYR A 500 -14.37 10.10 4.67
CA TYR A 500 -14.41 9.21 3.50
C TYR A 500 -14.21 7.75 3.95
N LYS A 501 -15.02 6.86 3.38
CA LYS A 501 -15.01 5.42 3.66
C LYS A 501 -15.09 4.66 2.35
N PHE A 502 -13.98 4.06 1.93
CA PHE A 502 -13.94 3.23 0.74
C PHE A 502 -14.14 1.76 1.10
N PHE A 503 -15.28 1.20 0.69
CA PHE A 503 -15.50 -0.24 0.58
C PHE A 503 -16.56 -0.49 -0.49
N ILE A 504 -16.34 -1.51 -1.30
CA ILE A 504 -17.29 -1.98 -2.30
C ILE A 504 -17.54 -3.46 -2.02
N LYS A 505 -18.81 -3.82 -1.86
CA LYS A 505 -19.24 -5.18 -1.50
C LYS A 505 -19.37 -6.08 -2.72
N ASP A 506 -19.23 -7.37 -2.48
CA ASP A 506 -19.54 -8.46 -3.41
C ASP A 506 -18.87 -8.33 -4.79
N ALA A 507 -19.45 -8.94 -5.83
CA ALA A 507 -18.85 -9.04 -7.17
C ALA A 507 -18.66 -7.69 -7.91
N MET A 508 -19.04 -6.56 -7.29
CA MET A 508 -18.86 -5.21 -7.81
C MET A 508 -17.51 -4.59 -7.38
N ASN A 509 -16.73 -5.30 -6.57
CA ASN A 509 -15.54 -4.78 -5.89
C ASN A 509 -14.25 -4.65 -6.73
N ASN A 510 -14.37 -4.46 -8.05
CA ASN A 510 -13.25 -4.08 -8.92
C ASN A 510 -13.55 -2.71 -9.54
N ILE A 511 -12.84 -1.67 -9.10
CA ILE A 511 -13.08 -0.28 -9.51
C ILE A 511 -12.85 -0.05 -11.01
N TYR A 512 -12.07 -0.90 -11.68
CA TYR A 512 -11.72 -0.80 -13.09
C TYR A 512 -12.70 -1.55 -14.00
N LYS A 513 -13.65 -2.30 -13.43
CA LYS A 513 -14.70 -3.00 -14.17
C LYS A 513 -16.08 -2.35 -13.95
N SER A 514 -16.81 -2.12 -15.04
CA SER A 514 -18.21 -1.68 -14.96
C SER A 514 -19.10 -2.79 -14.39
N VAL A 515 -20.01 -2.42 -13.49
CA VAL A 515 -21.03 -3.29 -12.89
C VAL A 515 -22.11 -3.64 -13.90
N VAL A 516 -22.48 -2.67 -14.74
CA VAL A 516 -23.40 -2.83 -15.88
C VAL A 516 -22.81 -2.07 -17.06
N ASN A 517 -22.91 -2.64 -18.25
CA ASN A 517 -22.60 -1.94 -19.49
C ASN A 517 -23.58 -2.28 -20.62
N GLU A 518 -23.60 -1.42 -21.63
CA GLU A 518 -24.24 -1.64 -22.93
C GLU A 518 -23.51 -0.81 -23.98
N GLU A 519 -22.74 -1.47 -24.85
CA GLU A 519 -22.07 -0.85 -25.99
C GLU A 519 -23.07 -0.66 -27.13
N ASN A 520 -22.86 0.35 -27.98
CA ASN A 520 -23.72 0.65 -29.12
C ASN A 520 -25.21 0.84 -28.76
N LYS A 521 -25.50 1.43 -27.59
CA LYS A 521 -26.86 1.76 -27.15
C LYS A 521 -27.51 2.74 -28.12
N HIS A 522 -28.54 2.29 -28.82
CA HIS A 522 -29.35 3.18 -29.65
C HIS A 522 -30.30 4.06 -28.83
N ASN A 523 -30.46 5.33 -29.20
CA ASN A 523 -31.53 6.20 -28.71
C ASN A 523 -32.16 6.99 -29.86
N GLY A 524 -33.49 6.95 -29.97
CA GLY A 524 -34.20 7.50 -31.14
C GLY A 524 -33.74 6.85 -32.45
N SER A 525 -33.79 7.60 -33.55
CA SER A 525 -33.32 7.17 -34.87
C SER A 525 -31.84 7.45 -35.14
N SER A 526 -31.16 8.16 -34.25
CA SER A 526 -29.85 8.77 -34.50
C SER A 526 -28.77 8.50 -33.46
N GLY A 527 -29.14 8.31 -32.19
CA GLY A 527 -28.17 8.20 -31.12
C GLY A 527 -27.55 6.82 -31.09
N ILE A 528 -26.23 6.74 -30.99
CA ILE A 528 -25.46 5.53 -30.72
C ILE A 528 -24.25 5.88 -29.83
N PHE A 529 -24.15 5.22 -28.68
CA PHE A 529 -23.13 5.48 -27.66
C PHE A 529 -22.97 4.28 -26.74
N ASP A 530 -21.87 4.19 -26.01
CA ASP A 530 -21.68 3.15 -25.00
C ASP A 530 -22.02 3.69 -23.61
N LEU A 531 -22.64 2.86 -22.77
CA LEU A 531 -22.95 3.15 -21.37
C LEU A 531 -22.17 2.22 -20.45
N TYR A 532 -21.44 2.77 -19.48
CA TYR A 532 -20.69 1.99 -18.48
C TYR A 532 -20.96 2.53 -17.06
N LEU A 533 -21.67 1.73 -16.25
CA LEU A 533 -21.96 2.06 -14.86
C LEU A 533 -20.89 1.45 -13.94
N TYR A 534 -20.16 2.31 -13.24
CA TYR A 534 -19.10 1.97 -12.29
C TYR A 534 -19.55 2.21 -10.85
N LYS A 535 -19.17 1.28 -9.96
CA LYS A 535 -19.23 1.49 -8.51
C LYS A 535 -17.87 2.05 -8.07
N CYS A 536 -17.88 3.23 -7.47
CA CYS A 536 -16.66 3.98 -7.16
C CYS A 536 -16.37 4.08 -5.65
N GLY A 537 -17.36 3.81 -4.79
CA GLY A 537 -17.23 4.00 -3.34
C GLY A 537 -17.14 5.48 -2.95
N ALA A 538 -17.04 5.76 -1.64
CA ALA A 538 -16.88 7.12 -1.13
C ALA A 538 -15.39 7.44 -0.88
N ASP A 539 -14.73 8.00 -1.90
CA ASP A 539 -13.35 8.50 -1.82
C ASP A 539 -13.25 10.00 -2.14
N GLU A 540 -12.02 10.53 -2.19
CA GLU A 540 -11.78 11.95 -2.49
C GLU A 540 -12.22 12.43 -3.89
N THR A 541 -12.45 11.53 -4.86
CA THR A 541 -12.94 11.92 -6.18
C THR A 541 -14.42 12.29 -6.14
N ALA A 542 -15.21 11.76 -5.20
CA ALA A 542 -16.63 12.09 -5.07
C ALA A 542 -16.86 13.61 -4.96
N ASP A 543 -16.02 14.31 -4.18
CA ASP A 543 -16.09 15.78 -3.99
C ASP A 543 -15.64 16.58 -5.23
N LEU A 544 -15.04 15.93 -6.23
CA LEU A 544 -14.58 16.54 -7.48
C LEU A 544 -15.59 16.37 -8.62
N MET A 545 -16.61 15.51 -8.46
CA MET A 545 -17.57 15.18 -9.53
C MET A 545 -18.47 16.36 -9.89
N ILE A 546 -19.10 17.01 -8.91
CA ILE A 546 -19.93 18.20 -9.12
C ILE A 546 -19.69 19.20 -7.97
N THR A 547 -19.25 20.42 -8.31
CA THR A 547 -18.96 21.47 -7.34
C THR A 547 -20.15 21.74 -6.39
N GLY A 548 -19.92 21.61 -5.08
CA GLY A 548 -20.95 21.84 -4.06
C GLY A 548 -21.92 20.67 -3.85
N LYS A 549 -21.63 19.49 -4.41
CA LYS A 549 -22.36 18.24 -4.17
C LYS A 549 -21.36 17.19 -3.64
N SER A 550 -21.77 16.45 -2.62
CA SER A 550 -21.02 15.36 -1.98
C SER A 550 -21.68 14.00 -2.24
N ASP A 551 -21.17 12.93 -1.62
CA ASP A 551 -21.86 11.63 -1.47
C ASP A 551 -22.18 10.92 -2.79
N PHE A 552 -21.39 11.17 -3.83
CA PHE A 552 -21.35 10.30 -4.99
C PHE A 552 -20.61 9.02 -4.64
N ASP A 553 -21.15 7.88 -5.07
CA ASP A 553 -20.60 6.56 -4.77
C ASP A 553 -20.37 5.70 -6.02
N SER A 554 -20.66 6.28 -7.19
CA SER A 554 -20.82 5.63 -8.49
C SER A 554 -20.69 6.64 -9.64
N THR A 555 -20.22 6.20 -10.80
CA THR A 555 -20.12 7.01 -12.03
C THR A 555 -20.72 6.25 -13.20
N LEU A 556 -21.53 6.93 -14.01
CA LEU A 556 -22.02 6.45 -15.29
C LEU A 556 -21.29 7.19 -16.42
N VAL A 557 -20.44 6.47 -17.14
CA VAL A 557 -19.77 7.00 -18.33
C VAL A 557 -20.65 6.79 -19.55
N ILE A 558 -20.92 7.88 -20.26
CA ILE A 558 -21.53 7.92 -21.59
C ILE A 558 -20.39 8.17 -22.58
N ARG A 559 -19.93 7.11 -23.23
CA ARG A 559 -18.85 7.17 -24.23
C ARG A 559 -19.42 7.33 -25.62
N ILE A 560 -18.91 8.29 -26.38
CA ILE A 560 -19.32 8.51 -27.77
C ILE A 560 -18.07 8.34 -28.64
N LYS A 561 -18.16 7.50 -29.67
CA LYS A 561 -17.06 7.20 -30.59
C LYS A 561 -17.14 8.13 -31.80
N LEU A 562 -16.13 8.98 -32.00
CA LEU A 562 -16.09 10.00 -33.04
C LEU A 562 -14.87 9.83 -33.97
N GLN A 563 -15.08 9.51 -35.24
CA GLN A 563 -14.04 9.58 -36.26
C GLN A 563 -14.13 10.93 -36.98
N TRP A 564 -12.99 11.61 -37.14
CA TRP A 564 -12.93 12.92 -37.78
C TRP A 564 -12.12 12.86 -39.08
N PHE A 565 -12.70 13.44 -40.13
CA PHE A 565 -12.07 13.70 -41.43
C PHE A 565 -11.98 15.21 -41.66
N PHE A 566 -11.00 15.64 -42.44
CA PHE A 566 -10.74 17.06 -42.69
C PHE A 566 -10.49 17.34 -44.17
N ASP A 567 -11.49 17.95 -44.81
CA ASP A 567 -11.52 18.24 -46.24
C ASP A 567 -11.11 19.68 -46.53
N ASP A 568 -10.32 19.86 -47.60
CA ASP A 568 -10.11 21.17 -48.22
C ASP A 568 -11.37 21.57 -49.02
N TYR A 569 -11.81 22.83 -48.93
CA TYR A 569 -13.08 23.26 -49.51
C TYR A 569 -13.10 24.74 -49.90
N SER A 570 -13.81 25.08 -50.99
CA SER A 570 -13.96 26.45 -51.52
C SER A 570 -12.65 27.24 -51.69
N GLY A 571 -11.58 26.54 -52.07
CA GLY A 571 -10.24 27.12 -52.22
C GLY A 571 -9.54 27.47 -50.90
N ALA A 572 -10.06 27.01 -49.76
CA ALA A 572 -9.38 27.01 -48.47
C ALA A 572 -8.78 25.62 -48.22
N THR A 573 -7.64 25.57 -47.53
CA THR A 573 -6.99 24.31 -47.14
C THR A 573 -6.72 24.26 -45.64
N TRP A 574 -6.64 23.05 -45.09
CA TRP A 574 -6.19 22.87 -43.70
C TRP A 574 -4.68 23.14 -43.59
N ALA A 575 -4.32 24.21 -42.89
CA ALA A 575 -2.94 24.71 -42.84
C ALA A 575 -1.92 23.72 -42.25
N SER A 576 -2.36 22.82 -41.37
CA SER A 576 -1.51 21.78 -40.75
C SER A 576 -2.36 20.72 -40.04
N ILE A 577 -1.74 19.60 -39.65
CA ILE A 577 -2.34 18.61 -38.73
C ILE A 577 -2.67 19.27 -37.39
N ASP A 578 -1.78 20.10 -36.82
CA ASP A 578 -2.05 20.90 -35.61
C ASP A 578 -3.36 21.70 -35.72
N SER A 579 -3.63 22.31 -36.89
CA SER A 579 -4.86 23.10 -37.11
C SER A 579 -6.13 22.24 -37.06
N LYS A 580 -6.03 20.96 -37.46
CA LYS A 580 -7.12 19.98 -37.37
C LYS A 580 -7.29 19.49 -35.92
N LEU A 581 -6.19 19.18 -35.23
CA LEU A 581 -6.21 18.77 -33.82
C LEU A 581 -6.73 19.87 -32.88
N ASP A 582 -6.35 21.13 -33.12
CA ASP A 582 -6.87 22.28 -32.38
C ASP A 582 -8.39 22.48 -32.56
N HIS A 583 -8.96 22.03 -33.69
CA HIS A 583 -10.40 22.00 -33.88
C HIS A 583 -11.07 20.95 -32.96
N LEU A 584 -10.54 19.72 -32.93
CA LEU A 584 -10.98 18.67 -32.00
C LEU A 584 -10.87 19.13 -30.54
N ARG A 585 -9.75 19.77 -30.14
CA ARG A 585 -9.58 20.32 -28.77
C ARG A 585 -10.68 21.31 -28.41
N GLN A 586 -11.02 22.21 -29.33
CA GLN A 586 -12.08 23.21 -29.11
C GLN A 586 -13.44 22.55 -28.95
N PHE A 587 -13.72 21.47 -29.69
CA PHE A 587 -14.93 20.67 -29.50
C PHE A 587 -14.94 20.01 -28.10
N GLN A 588 -13.90 19.25 -27.72
CA GLN A 588 -13.80 18.62 -26.39
C GLN A 588 -13.98 19.64 -25.26
N ASN A 589 -13.22 20.74 -25.28
CA ASN A 589 -13.24 21.75 -24.21
C ASN A 589 -14.65 22.31 -23.99
N ARG A 590 -15.47 22.39 -25.04
CA ARG A 590 -16.88 22.80 -24.93
C ARG A 590 -17.75 21.68 -24.36
N ILE A 591 -17.51 20.42 -24.71
CA ILE A 591 -18.22 19.28 -24.09
C ILE A 591 -17.96 19.24 -22.59
N ASP A 592 -16.71 19.37 -22.16
CA ASP A 592 -16.34 19.40 -20.75
C ASP A 592 -16.95 20.59 -20.01
N ALA A 593 -16.88 21.80 -20.56
CA ALA A 593 -17.47 23.00 -19.94
C ALA A 593 -19.01 23.01 -19.96
N ARG A 594 -19.66 22.31 -20.91
CA ARG A 594 -21.11 22.35 -21.08
C ARG A 594 -21.85 21.19 -20.45
N LEU A 595 -21.28 19.99 -20.38
CA LEU A 595 -21.97 18.76 -19.95
C LEU A 595 -21.37 18.13 -18.69
N ASN A 596 -20.05 18.05 -18.60
CA ASN A 596 -19.38 17.46 -17.43
C ASN A 596 -19.46 18.38 -16.21
N GLY A 597 -19.46 17.77 -15.02
CA GLY A 597 -19.61 18.48 -13.75
C GLY A 597 -21.00 19.06 -13.48
N LYS A 598 -22.06 18.52 -14.11
CA LYS A 598 -23.42 19.07 -14.02
C LYS A 598 -24.53 18.07 -13.73
N PHE A 599 -24.51 16.89 -14.33
CA PHE A 599 -25.64 15.96 -14.26
C PHE A 599 -25.33 14.75 -13.39
N TYR A 600 -26.34 14.30 -12.64
CA TYR A 600 -26.27 13.06 -11.87
C TYR A 600 -27.63 12.36 -11.84
N LEU A 601 -27.62 11.06 -11.57
CA LEU A 601 -28.81 10.30 -11.23
C LEU A 601 -28.94 10.18 -9.72
N GLU A 602 -30.16 10.22 -9.23
CA GLU A 602 -30.51 10.02 -7.82
C GLU A 602 -31.63 8.97 -7.73
N SER A 603 -31.48 8.03 -6.78
CA SER A 603 -32.41 6.91 -6.60
C SER A 603 -32.47 6.43 -5.15
N ALA A 604 -33.36 5.46 -4.88
CA ALA A 604 -33.40 4.71 -3.62
C ALA A 604 -32.66 3.35 -3.69
N ASP A 605 -31.88 3.07 -4.75
CA ASP A 605 -31.00 1.89 -4.83
C ASP A 605 -29.94 1.99 -3.73
N ASP A 606 -29.78 0.96 -2.90
CA ASP A 606 -28.85 1.02 -1.76
C ASP A 606 -27.37 1.10 -2.18
N ASP A 607 -27.03 0.59 -3.36
CA ASP A 607 -25.67 0.61 -3.92
C ASP A 607 -25.44 1.76 -4.93
N PHE A 608 -26.50 2.43 -5.41
CA PHE A 608 -26.41 3.45 -6.47
C PHE A 608 -27.30 4.67 -6.15
N LYS A 609 -27.15 5.21 -4.93
CA LYS A 609 -27.95 6.35 -4.46
C LYS A 609 -27.71 7.61 -5.28
N LYS A 610 -26.46 7.84 -5.67
CA LYS A 610 -26.05 9.05 -6.38
C LYS A 610 -24.94 8.77 -7.40
N VAL A 611 -25.32 8.77 -8.67
CA VAL A 611 -24.46 8.38 -9.79
C VAL A 611 -24.09 9.61 -10.61
N TYR A 612 -22.82 10.00 -10.64
CA TYR A 612 -22.37 11.09 -11.51
C TYR A 612 -22.46 10.68 -12.99
N ILE A 613 -22.96 11.57 -13.87
CA ILE A 613 -22.99 11.33 -15.32
C ILE A 613 -21.80 12.02 -15.97
N GLN A 614 -20.93 11.24 -16.60
CA GLN A 614 -19.74 11.72 -17.28
C GLN A 614 -19.83 11.45 -18.79
N PHE A 615 -19.73 12.51 -19.59
CA PHE A 615 -19.65 12.43 -21.05
C PHE A 615 -18.19 12.32 -21.47
N VAL A 616 -17.85 11.27 -22.22
CA VAL A 616 -16.48 10.99 -22.66
C VAL A 616 -16.46 10.69 -24.16
N PRO A 617 -16.36 11.73 -25.02
CA PRO A 617 -16.07 11.52 -26.43
C PRO A 617 -14.68 10.89 -26.58
N HIS A 618 -14.57 9.81 -27.35
CA HIS A 618 -13.29 9.26 -27.83
C HIS A 618 -13.14 9.57 -29.31
N TYR A 619 -11.90 9.81 -29.73
CA TYR A 619 -11.57 10.33 -31.04
C TYR A 619 -10.75 9.32 -31.85
N TYR A 620 -11.02 9.28 -33.15
CA TYR A 620 -10.17 8.67 -34.18
C TYR A 620 -10.01 9.69 -35.31
N PHE A 621 -8.88 9.66 -36.01
CA PHE A 621 -8.49 10.74 -36.93
C PHE A 621 -7.85 10.14 -38.18
N GLU A 622 -8.38 10.53 -39.34
CA GLU A 622 -7.81 10.27 -40.68
C GLU A 622 -7.28 8.83 -40.88
N GLY A 623 -8.19 7.86 -40.91
CA GLY A 623 -7.90 6.45 -41.17
C GLY A 623 -9.04 5.74 -41.90
N THR A 624 -8.90 4.43 -42.10
CA THR A 624 -9.99 3.58 -42.61
C THR A 624 -11.15 3.55 -41.61
N THR A 625 -12.38 3.74 -42.09
CA THR A 625 -13.63 3.51 -41.34
C THR A 625 -13.56 2.21 -40.53
N ILE A 626 -13.75 2.35 -39.22
CA ILE A 626 -13.95 1.23 -38.28
C ILE A 626 -15.45 1.08 -38.00
N HIS A 627 -15.89 -0.01 -37.37
CA HIS A 627 -17.33 -0.18 -37.09
C HIS A 627 -17.78 0.62 -35.84
N ASP A 628 -19.07 0.93 -35.79
CA ASP A 628 -19.80 1.49 -34.64
C ASP A 628 -19.32 2.85 -34.10
N HIS A 629 -19.37 3.91 -34.91
CA HIS A 629 -18.99 5.26 -34.50
C HIS A 629 -19.65 6.34 -35.39
N PHE A 630 -19.56 7.62 -35.00
CA PHE A 630 -19.98 8.75 -35.83
C PHE A 630 -18.81 9.32 -36.65
N GLU A 631 -19.00 9.48 -37.95
CA GLU A 631 -18.06 10.10 -38.89
C GLU A 631 -18.35 11.61 -39.05
N ILE A 632 -17.35 12.47 -38.81
CA ILE A 632 -17.47 13.93 -38.83
C ILE A 632 -16.45 14.51 -39.81
N THR A 633 -16.92 15.06 -40.92
CA THR A 633 -16.10 15.57 -42.03
C THR A 633 -16.08 17.10 -42.07
N VAL A 634 -15.03 17.68 -41.48
CA VAL A 634 -14.84 19.12 -41.30
C VAL A 634 -14.24 19.76 -42.55
N LYS A 635 -14.96 20.69 -43.17
CA LYS A 635 -14.51 21.41 -44.38
C LYS A 635 -13.77 22.70 -44.03
N ALA A 636 -12.64 22.96 -44.69
CA ALA A 636 -11.90 24.22 -44.57
C ALA A 636 -12.70 25.40 -45.16
N ASN A 637 -12.48 26.63 -44.66
CA ASN A 637 -13.18 27.81 -45.17
C ASN A 637 -12.31 29.08 -45.10
N ASN A 638 -12.39 29.91 -46.15
CA ASN A 638 -11.51 31.07 -46.38
C ASN A 638 -11.86 32.31 -45.53
N THR A 639 -12.89 32.26 -44.67
CA THR A 639 -13.46 33.42 -43.97
C THR A 639 -12.67 33.94 -42.76
N GLY A 640 -11.39 33.57 -42.60
CA GLY A 640 -10.49 34.13 -41.56
C GLY A 640 -10.92 33.91 -40.10
N SER A 641 -11.97 33.11 -39.88
CA SER A 641 -12.47 32.71 -38.57
C SER A 641 -12.81 31.23 -38.63
N THR A 642 -12.30 30.48 -37.65
CA THR A 642 -12.58 29.06 -37.44
C THR A 642 -14.01 28.89 -36.94
N ARG A 643 -14.98 29.03 -37.85
CA ARG A 643 -16.40 28.87 -37.55
C ARG A 643 -16.92 27.54 -38.06
N TYR A 644 -17.32 26.72 -37.10
CA TYR A 644 -18.05 25.47 -37.21
C TYR A 644 -19.27 25.60 -38.09
N GLN A 645 -19.60 24.46 -38.68
CA GLN A 645 -20.49 24.42 -39.80
C GLN A 645 -21.58 23.31 -39.59
N PRO A 646 -21.30 22.00 -39.64
CA PRO A 646 -22.30 20.95 -40.01
C PRO A 646 -23.39 21.19 -41.11
N ASP A 647 -23.33 20.46 -42.24
CA ASP A 647 -24.34 20.43 -43.33
C ASP A 647 -25.55 19.58 -42.93
N PHE A 648 -26.54 20.24 -42.31
CA PHE A 648 -27.80 19.64 -41.87
C PHE A 648 -28.99 20.00 -42.78
N ASN A 649 -28.74 20.50 -44.00
CA ASN A 649 -29.79 21.06 -44.86
C ASN A 649 -30.27 20.11 -45.97
N GLY A 650 -29.64 18.95 -46.15
CA GLY A 650 -30.20 17.84 -46.92
C GLY A 650 -31.29 17.06 -46.17
N ASP A 651 -32.32 16.60 -46.88
CA ASP A 651 -33.50 15.93 -46.28
C ASP A 651 -33.26 14.48 -45.80
N ASN A 652 -32.12 13.86 -46.11
CA ASN A 652 -31.87 12.44 -45.85
C ASN A 652 -30.72 12.22 -44.87
N PHE A 653 -31.09 11.97 -43.61
CA PHE A 653 -30.17 11.53 -42.57
C PHE A 653 -30.03 10.01 -42.62
N THR A 654 -29.18 9.49 -43.51
CA THR A 654 -29.11 8.05 -43.85
C THR A 654 -27.69 7.47 -43.89
N SER A 655 -26.81 7.90 -42.98
CA SER A 655 -25.54 7.23 -42.62
C SER A 655 -24.94 7.88 -41.36
N ASP A 656 -23.85 7.33 -40.86
CA ASP A 656 -23.08 7.88 -39.74
C ASP A 656 -22.21 9.10 -40.12
N GLU A 657 -22.31 9.59 -41.37
CA GLU A 657 -21.43 10.63 -41.98
C GLU A 657 -22.00 12.06 -41.93
N PHE A 658 -21.22 13.02 -41.40
CA PHE A 658 -21.60 14.45 -41.34
C PHE A 658 -20.61 15.37 -42.07
N ALA A 659 -21.00 15.91 -43.22
CA ALA A 659 -20.29 17.05 -43.82
C ALA A 659 -20.54 18.36 -43.03
N VAL A 660 -19.73 19.41 -43.24
CA VAL A 660 -19.67 20.59 -42.36
C VAL A 660 -19.87 21.94 -43.11
N ASP A 661 -21.09 22.55 -43.05
CA ASP A 661 -21.60 23.80 -43.70
C ASP A 661 -22.33 24.84 -42.76
N GLN A 662 -22.23 26.17 -42.99
CA GLN A 662 -21.98 27.23 -41.97
C GLN A 662 -22.96 27.43 -40.74
N ILE A 663 -22.37 27.68 -39.54
CA ILE A 663 -22.98 28.21 -38.28
C ILE A 663 -23.76 27.21 -37.40
N GLN A 664 -23.04 26.37 -36.63
CA GLN A 664 -23.69 25.51 -35.61
C GLN A 664 -22.94 25.39 -34.27
N ASP A 665 -23.69 24.99 -33.23
CA ASP A 665 -23.23 24.86 -31.84
C ASP A 665 -22.94 23.39 -31.49
N GLU A 666 -21.84 23.15 -30.79
CA GLU A 666 -21.33 21.81 -30.49
C GLU A 666 -22.28 21.00 -29.57
N THR A 667 -23.14 21.68 -28.81
CA THR A 667 -24.17 21.03 -28.00
C THR A 667 -25.27 20.43 -28.89
N ALA A 668 -25.60 21.06 -30.02
CA ALA A 668 -26.56 20.51 -30.97
C ALA A 668 -26.02 19.23 -31.63
N ILE A 669 -24.71 19.18 -31.93
CA ILE A 669 -24.03 17.97 -32.40
C ILE A 669 -24.14 16.84 -31.35
N MET A 670 -23.83 17.14 -30.09
CA MET A 670 -24.00 16.16 -28.99
C MET A 670 -25.45 15.72 -28.80
N ARG A 671 -26.42 16.62 -28.94
CA ARG A 671 -27.85 16.27 -28.89
C ARG A 671 -28.19 15.23 -29.96
N TYR A 672 -27.77 15.46 -31.20
CA TYR A 672 -27.97 14.50 -32.28
C TYR A 672 -27.39 13.11 -31.95
N MET A 673 -26.13 13.08 -31.49
CA MET A 673 -25.41 11.86 -31.11
C MET A 673 -26.03 11.11 -29.91
N LEU A 674 -26.77 11.81 -29.05
CA LEU A 674 -27.52 11.25 -27.93
C LEU A 674 -28.95 10.86 -28.30
N GLY A 675 -29.37 10.97 -29.56
CA GLY A 675 -30.73 10.63 -30.00
C GLY A 675 -31.76 11.75 -29.81
N LEU A 676 -31.31 12.98 -29.53
CA LEU A 676 -32.13 14.14 -29.20
C LEU A 676 -32.26 15.09 -30.38
N ALA A 677 -33.37 15.83 -30.45
CA ALA A 677 -33.56 16.87 -31.46
C ALA A 677 -32.43 17.93 -31.39
N PRO A 678 -31.62 18.13 -32.45
CA PRO A 678 -30.53 19.11 -32.46
C PRO A 678 -31.00 20.55 -32.76
N PHE A 679 -32.17 20.71 -33.38
CA PHE A 679 -32.75 22.01 -33.73
C PHE A 679 -34.21 22.11 -33.29
N GLN A 680 -34.64 23.35 -33.05
CA GLN A 680 -36.05 23.72 -33.09
C GLN A 680 -36.38 24.23 -34.50
N SER A 681 -37.38 23.63 -35.15
CA SER A 681 -37.90 24.10 -36.43
C SER A 681 -39.01 25.12 -36.21
N THR A 682 -38.93 26.25 -36.89
CA THR A 682 -39.98 27.29 -36.92
C THR A 682 -40.44 27.53 -38.35
N ASN A 683 -41.74 27.43 -38.59
CA ASN A 683 -42.31 27.70 -39.90
C ASN A 683 -42.45 29.21 -40.09
N THR A 684 -41.71 29.77 -41.04
CA THR A 684 -41.81 31.17 -41.45
C THR A 684 -42.45 31.27 -42.83
N PRO A 685 -42.97 32.46 -43.23
CA PRO A 685 -43.43 32.68 -44.61
C PRO A 685 -42.34 32.48 -45.69
N ALA A 686 -41.06 32.43 -45.30
CA ALA A 686 -39.92 32.17 -46.19
C ALA A 686 -39.45 30.70 -46.19
N GLY A 687 -40.07 29.82 -45.40
CA GLY A 687 -39.70 28.41 -45.26
C GLY A 687 -39.45 27.97 -43.81
N VAL A 688 -38.95 26.76 -43.64
CA VAL A 688 -38.61 26.22 -42.31
C VAL A 688 -37.27 26.78 -41.85
N THR A 689 -37.28 27.59 -40.79
CA THR A 689 -36.06 28.06 -40.13
C THR A 689 -35.70 27.10 -39.00
N LYS A 690 -34.59 26.38 -39.14
CA LYS A 690 -33.99 25.56 -38.07
C LYS A 690 -33.13 26.47 -37.17
N THR A 691 -33.26 26.35 -35.85
CA THR A 691 -32.41 27.04 -34.86
C THR A 691 -31.79 26.02 -33.92
N ALA A 692 -30.46 26.06 -33.77
CA ALA A 692 -29.71 25.10 -32.96
C ALA A 692 -30.11 25.14 -31.47
N ILE A 693 -30.32 23.97 -30.87
CA ILE A 693 -30.59 23.83 -29.43
C ILE A 693 -29.24 23.71 -28.72
N THR A 694 -28.79 24.81 -28.12
CA THR A 694 -27.44 24.98 -27.55
C THR A 694 -27.29 24.49 -26.10
N THR A 695 -28.29 23.77 -25.59
CA THR A 695 -28.35 23.26 -24.20
C THR A 695 -28.78 21.80 -24.17
N ILE A 696 -28.35 21.07 -23.14
CA ILE A 696 -28.90 19.78 -22.72
C ILE A 696 -29.37 20.00 -21.28
N ASN A 697 -30.57 19.51 -20.96
CA ASN A 697 -31.20 19.65 -19.65
C ASN A 697 -31.46 18.27 -19.02
N ALA A 698 -31.79 18.21 -17.73
CA ALA A 698 -32.04 16.94 -17.03
C ALA A 698 -33.11 16.07 -17.73
N ALA A 699 -34.17 16.68 -18.27
CA ALA A 699 -35.23 15.98 -19.01
C ALA A 699 -34.75 15.34 -20.32
N ASP A 700 -33.75 15.92 -20.99
CA ASP A 700 -33.16 15.34 -22.21
C ASP A 700 -32.41 14.03 -21.91
N LEU A 701 -31.94 13.85 -20.67
CA LEU A 701 -31.15 12.68 -20.25
C LEU A 701 -31.99 11.61 -19.55
N GLN A 702 -33.32 11.73 -19.52
CA GLN A 702 -34.19 10.77 -18.81
C GLN A 702 -34.02 9.33 -19.34
N PHE A 703 -33.74 9.14 -20.63
CA PHE A 703 -33.45 7.83 -21.21
C PHE A 703 -32.27 7.10 -20.53
N VAL A 704 -31.31 7.85 -19.98
CA VAL A 704 -30.16 7.33 -19.22
C VAL A 704 -30.62 6.79 -17.87
N ALA A 705 -31.49 7.54 -17.18
CA ALA A 705 -32.09 7.12 -15.92
C ALA A 705 -32.99 5.90 -16.10
N ASP A 706 -33.78 5.87 -17.17
CA ASP A 706 -34.62 4.73 -17.54
C ASP A 706 -33.78 3.48 -17.84
N TRP A 707 -32.65 3.65 -18.54
CA TRP A 707 -31.68 2.57 -18.77
C TRP A 707 -31.11 2.01 -17.47
N VAL A 708 -30.59 2.85 -16.56
CA VAL A 708 -30.07 2.37 -15.26
C VAL A 708 -31.16 1.66 -14.46
N SER A 709 -32.37 2.24 -14.41
CA SER A 709 -33.54 1.63 -13.74
C SER A 709 -33.84 0.23 -14.28
N SER A 710 -33.82 0.06 -15.62
CA SER A 710 -34.07 -1.22 -16.28
C SER A 710 -33.02 -2.30 -15.97
N LYS A 711 -31.76 -1.90 -15.75
CA LYS A 711 -30.64 -2.81 -15.48
C LYS A 711 -30.49 -3.15 -14.01
N ARG A 712 -30.88 -2.24 -13.10
CA ARG A 712 -30.83 -2.45 -11.64
C ARG A 712 -32.09 -3.12 -11.09
N GLY A 713 -33.23 -3.02 -11.78
CA GLY A 713 -34.42 -3.85 -11.52
C GLY A 713 -35.15 -3.62 -10.20
N GLY A 714 -34.74 -2.64 -9.37
CA GLY A 714 -35.29 -2.42 -8.03
C GLY A 714 -35.68 -0.97 -7.69
N ALA A 715 -35.06 0.04 -8.30
CA ALA A 715 -35.32 1.45 -8.01
C ALA A 715 -35.44 2.28 -9.30
N ALA A 716 -36.31 3.29 -9.26
CA ALA A 716 -36.40 4.31 -10.31
C ALA A 716 -35.33 5.38 -10.07
N PHE A 717 -34.59 5.71 -11.12
CA PHE A 717 -33.59 6.78 -11.11
C PHE A 717 -34.21 8.06 -11.70
N THR A 718 -33.81 9.22 -11.18
CA THR A 718 -34.16 10.53 -11.76
C THR A 718 -32.92 11.36 -12.03
N VAL A 719 -32.89 12.04 -13.17
CA VAL A 719 -31.80 12.97 -13.50
C VAL A 719 -31.94 14.26 -12.67
N LYS A 720 -30.80 14.75 -12.18
CA LYS A 720 -30.65 15.95 -11.35
C LYS A 720 -29.51 16.83 -11.87
N THR A 721 -29.45 18.04 -11.32
CA THR A 721 -28.39 19.06 -11.50
C THR A 721 -27.92 19.58 -10.14
#